data_AF-Q9UWR7-F1
#
_entry.id   AF-Q9UWR7-F1
#
_cell.length_a   1.000
_cell.length_b   1.000
_cell.length_c   1.000
_cell.angle_alpha   90.00
_cell.angle_beta   90.00
_cell.angle_gamma   90.00
#
_symmetry.space_group_name_H-M   'P 1'
#
loop_
_entity.id
_entity.type
_entity.pdbx_description
1 polymer ?
#
loop_
_entity_poly.entity_id
_entity_poly.type
_entity_poly.pdbx_seq_one_letter_code
_entity_poly.pdbx_strand_id
1 'polypeptide(L)'
;MKKIWTSIVLTAVLLLSLVQVGTFPWASAAESVSLSGSAIAWDVVNLTWSPYSSAKAYEVYRSTDPSNLFSPNNLLVVVNWSSYPKYEPGKTYNQGDVVEYNGKIWRVKYWTQSVPGSDDSWELVGDVVPTTSYLDQYHLKANTTYYYGVVPVLADGSRGSPSNVLAITTPLEPYRVIVYYISWGRYARKFYVSDIPWEKVTHVNYAFLDLKEDGTVAFYDTYADPLNLEAMKEYKRKYPAVKVLISVGGWTLSKYFSVVAADPAKRQRFAETAIEILRKYNLDGIDIDWEYPGGGGMAGNYESPDDGKNFVLLLKDLREALDKAAKEDHKDYLLTAATPADPVKAGRIDWVEASKYLDSINIMTYDYHGAWETITGHLAPLYCDPNAPYTDENVKYHFCVNYTVQWYIQHVPDKTKITVGLPFYSRSFANVPPENNGLYQPFSGTPAGTWGPAYETYGVMDYWDVAEKNQSSEYEYHWDPIAQVAWLYSPSKRIFITFDDPRAIGIKVDYMLKNGLGGVMIWEITADRKPGTNDHPLLDTVLQHLGEKPPAWIPDTYYIGSNIPSNITVPEPTPLPPSNETTPEDNQTNPNPSQGNETNPNPSPGNETTPSDNQTTPSTGDFVKPGSLSVKVTDWGNTEYDVTLNLGGTYDWVVKVKLKDGSSVSSFWSANKAEEGGYVVFTPVSWNRGPTATFGFIATGSESVEAIYLYVDGQLWDAWPSNTQQPEENQTVPSPSPGNETTPTPSPGNETAPSENQTTPSTGDLVKPDAFSVKIQDWGSTEYDVTLNLGGTYDWVVKVKLKDGSAVSSVWSANKAEEGGYVVFTPVSWNKGPTATFGFIATGSEPVEAMYLYVNDQLWDVWPETASAPGNESTPSDNQTNPNPSPGNETNPNPSPGNETGPYVPAGPGLPEHFFAPYIDMSLGIHKPLVEYYNLTGTPYFTLAFVLYSSVYNGPAWAGSIPLDAFVDEVKGLREAGGDVIIAFGGAVGPYLCQQAKTPEQLAQWYIQVIDTYNATYLDFDIESGVDADKLADALLIVQRERPNVRFSFTLPSDPGIGLAGGYGIIETMAKKGVIVDRVNPMTMDYYWTPANADNAISVAEHVFNQLKQIYPDKSDDEIWGMIGLTPMIGTNDDKSVFSLQDAEKLVDWAIQHKIRSLAFWSVDRDHPGPTGEVSPIHRGTSDPDWAFSHAFLRFMKAFQPVASTAQVAVAVPV
;
A
#
# COMPACT_ATOMS: atom_id res chain seq x y z
N MET A 1 -79.40 -44.83 -17.76
CA MET A 1 -79.02 -43.44 -18.05
C MET A 1 -79.16 -42.65 -16.73
N LYS A 2 -78.16 -42.53 -15.85
CA LYS A 2 -76.69 -42.46 -16.01
C LYS A 2 -76.16 -41.24 -16.80
N LYS A 3 -76.79 -40.06 -16.61
CA LYS A 3 -76.11 -38.74 -16.71
C LYS A 3 -76.86 -37.52 -16.12
N ILE A 4 -78.05 -37.70 -15.51
CA ILE A 4 -78.89 -36.59 -14.99
C ILE A 4 -79.30 -36.83 -13.52
N TRP A 5 -78.34 -37.17 -12.65
CA TRP A 5 -78.56 -37.31 -11.19
C TRP A 5 -77.43 -36.74 -10.32
N THR A 6 -76.28 -36.37 -10.90
CA THR A 6 -75.12 -35.84 -10.18
C THR A 6 -75.12 -34.31 -10.02
N SER A 7 -76.02 -33.59 -10.70
CA SER A 7 -76.02 -32.12 -10.78
C SER A 7 -77.12 -31.43 -9.96
N ILE A 8 -77.91 -32.18 -9.18
CA ILE A 8 -79.03 -31.62 -8.37
C ILE A 8 -78.70 -31.65 -6.86
N VAL A 9 -77.82 -32.56 -6.41
CA VAL A 9 -77.42 -32.65 -5.00
C VAL A 9 -76.47 -31.52 -4.59
N LEU A 10 -75.61 -31.03 -5.50
CA LEU A 10 -74.59 -30.04 -5.18
C LEU A 10 -75.14 -28.60 -4.99
N THR A 11 -76.30 -28.28 -5.55
CA THR A 11 -76.91 -26.94 -5.48
C THR A 11 -77.83 -26.76 -4.27
N ALA A 12 -78.29 -27.85 -3.66
CA ALA A 12 -79.24 -27.82 -2.54
C ALA A 12 -78.60 -27.53 -1.16
N VAL A 13 -77.29 -27.73 -1.02
CA VAL A 13 -76.55 -27.51 0.25
C VAL A 13 -76.15 -26.03 0.43
N LEU A 14 -76.24 -25.21 -0.61
CA LEU A 14 -75.62 -23.88 -0.70
C LEU A 14 -76.55 -22.70 -0.40
N LEU A 15 -77.78 -22.95 0.10
CA LEU A 15 -78.83 -21.90 0.17
C LEU A 15 -79.77 -21.94 1.40
N LEU A 16 -79.49 -22.74 2.44
CA LEU A 16 -80.42 -22.90 3.58
C LEU A 16 -79.76 -22.93 4.98
N SER A 17 -78.90 -21.94 5.26
CA SER A 17 -78.42 -21.67 6.63
C SER A 17 -78.15 -20.19 6.93
N LEU A 18 -78.89 -19.26 6.30
CA LEU A 18 -78.87 -17.82 6.64
C LEU A 18 -80.01 -17.48 7.61
N VAL A 19 -79.83 -17.82 8.90
CA VAL A 19 -80.53 -17.14 10.01
C VAL A 19 -79.47 -16.74 11.03
N GLN A 20 -79.36 -15.45 11.26
CA GLN A 20 -78.27 -14.82 12.03
C GLN A 20 -78.55 -14.91 13.54
N VAL A 21 -77.78 -15.72 14.26
CA VAL A 21 -77.77 -15.75 15.74
C VAL A 21 -76.33 -15.62 16.22
N GLY A 22 -76.09 -14.60 17.06
CA GLY A 22 -74.79 -14.07 17.48
C GLY A 22 -73.59 -15.02 17.46
N THR A 23 -72.73 -14.87 16.44
CA THR A 23 -71.32 -15.26 16.55
C THR A 23 -70.61 -14.30 17.48
N PHE A 24 -69.89 -14.84 18.45
CA PHE A 24 -68.96 -14.11 19.33
C PHE A 24 -67.92 -13.33 18.50
N PRO A 25 -67.27 -12.29 19.07
CA PRO A 25 -66.14 -11.65 18.41
C PRO A 25 -65.14 -12.71 17.99
N TRP A 26 -64.79 -12.72 16.70
CA TRP A 26 -63.77 -13.64 16.19
C TRP A 26 -62.47 -13.31 16.91
N ALA A 27 -61.90 -14.28 17.63
CA ALA A 27 -60.49 -14.21 17.97
C ALA A 27 -59.73 -14.12 16.64
N SER A 28 -59.06 -13.00 16.39
CA SER A 28 -58.04 -12.91 15.37
C SER A 28 -57.10 -14.11 15.57
N ALA A 29 -56.88 -14.91 14.52
CA ALA A 29 -55.83 -15.92 14.55
C ALA A 29 -54.54 -15.19 14.96
N ALA A 30 -53.89 -15.67 16.02
CA ALA A 30 -52.69 -15.02 16.51
C ALA A 30 -51.67 -14.99 15.37
N GLU A 31 -51.19 -13.80 15.03
CA GLU A 31 -50.07 -13.64 14.13
C GLU A 31 -48.90 -14.45 14.74
N SER A 32 -48.21 -15.25 13.94
CA SER A 32 -47.25 -16.25 14.44
C SER A 32 -46.01 -16.24 13.58
N VAL A 33 -44.84 -16.06 14.20
CA VAL A 33 -43.57 -16.00 13.49
C VAL A 33 -43.25 -17.38 12.87
N SER A 34 -43.15 -17.44 11.55
CA SER A 34 -42.67 -18.63 10.82
C SER A 34 -41.16 -18.56 10.71
N LEU A 35 -40.43 -19.50 11.32
CA LEU A 35 -38.97 -19.58 11.34
C LEU A 35 -38.45 -20.64 10.35
N SER A 36 -37.47 -20.26 9.54
CA SER A 36 -36.70 -21.10 8.61
C SER A 36 -35.20 -20.84 8.73
N GLY A 37 -34.37 -21.73 8.19
CA GLY A 37 -32.92 -21.62 8.31
C GLY A 37 -32.19 -22.92 8.02
N SER A 38 -30.85 -22.84 7.98
CA SER A 38 -29.96 -23.96 7.67
C SER A 38 -28.53 -23.68 8.14
N ALA A 39 -27.76 -24.72 8.45
CA ALA A 39 -26.31 -24.61 8.59
C ALA A 39 -25.69 -24.34 7.22
N ILE A 40 -24.79 -23.35 7.14
CA ILE A 40 -24.05 -22.99 5.93
C ILE A 40 -22.54 -23.25 6.09
N ALA A 41 -22.07 -23.42 7.34
CA ALA A 41 -20.76 -23.93 7.70
C ALA A 41 -20.85 -24.76 8.98
N TRP A 42 -19.74 -25.37 9.39
CA TRP A 42 -19.61 -26.14 10.64
C TRP A 42 -19.82 -25.28 11.89
N ASP A 43 -19.59 -23.97 11.78
CA ASP A 43 -19.75 -22.97 12.83
C ASP A 43 -20.63 -21.77 12.40
N VAL A 44 -21.45 -21.91 11.34
CA VAL A 44 -22.36 -20.84 10.89
C VAL A 44 -23.75 -21.39 10.54
N VAL A 45 -24.78 -20.81 11.16
CA VAL A 45 -26.19 -21.11 10.88
C VAL A 45 -26.93 -19.83 10.46
N ASN A 46 -27.60 -19.87 9.32
CA ASN A 46 -28.44 -18.78 8.81
C ASN A 46 -29.90 -19.01 9.23
N LEU A 47 -30.53 -18.00 9.84
CA LEU A 47 -31.93 -18.00 10.27
C LEU A 47 -32.70 -16.84 9.61
N THR A 48 -33.92 -17.13 9.16
CA THR A 48 -34.85 -16.14 8.58
C THR A 48 -36.26 -16.40 9.09
N TRP A 49 -37.07 -15.36 9.27
CA TRP A 49 -38.45 -15.51 9.72
C TRP A 49 -39.43 -14.52 9.10
N SER A 50 -40.72 -14.79 9.23
CA SER A 50 -41.77 -13.85 8.79
C SER A 50 -41.83 -12.61 9.69
N PRO A 51 -41.96 -11.38 9.15
CA PRO A 51 -42.20 -10.19 9.97
C PRO A 51 -43.51 -10.29 10.76
N TYR A 52 -43.53 -9.67 11.93
CA TYR A 52 -44.68 -9.59 12.83
C TYR A 52 -45.08 -8.11 12.99
N SER A 53 -46.36 -7.79 12.73
CA SER A 53 -46.83 -6.42 12.43
C SER A 53 -46.63 -5.39 13.55
N SER A 54 -46.50 -5.84 14.80
CA SER A 54 -46.39 -5.02 16.01
C SER A 54 -45.16 -5.36 16.89
N ALA A 55 -44.19 -6.09 16.32
CA ALA A 55 -42.93 -6.36 17.00
C ALA A 55 -41.98 -5.15 16.92
N LYS A 56 -41.37 -4.80 18.06
CA LYS A 56 -40.26 -3.84 18.14
C LYS A 56 -38.88 -4.52 18.24
N ALA A 57 -38.85 -5.84 18.46
CA ALA A 57 -37.65 -6.68 18.39
C ALA A 57 -38.04 -8.15 18.28
N TYR A 58 -37.05 -9.02 18.04
CA TYR A 58 -37.20 -10.47 18.18
C TYR A 58 -36.14 -11.03 19.14
N GLU A 59 -36.56 -11.85 20.10
CA GLU A 59 -35.65 -12.70 20.88
C GLU A 59 -35.38 -13.99 20.09
N VAL A 60 -34.12 -14.30 19.83
CA VAL A 60 -33.70 -15.57 19.20
C VAL A 60 -33.16 -16.50 20.29
N TYR A 61 -33.70 -17.70 20.34
CA TYR A 61 -33.34 -18.74 21.28
C TYR A 61 -32.59 -19.87 20.58
N ARG A 62 -31.61 -20.46 21.28
CA ARG A 62 -30.85 -21.64 20.82
C ARG A 62 -30.57 -22.60 21.98
N SER A 63 -30.80 -23.89 21.77
CA SER A 63 -30.41 -24.96 22.70
C SER A 63 -29.99 -26.24 21.95
N THR A 64 -29.22 -27.12 22.59
CA THR A 64 -29.02 -28.51 22.11
C THR A 64 -30.10 -29.48 22.62
N ASP A 65 -31.01 -29.00 23.47
CA ASP A 65 -32.17 -29.73 24.00
C ASP A 65 -33.47 -28.94 23.69
N PRO A 66 -34.41 -29.50 22.90
CA PRO A 66 -35.61 -28.77 22.51
C PRO A 66 -36.58 -28.55 23.67
N SER A 67 -36.48 -29.32 24.77
CA SER A 67 -37.39 -29.23 25.91
C SER A 67 -37.20 -27.96 26.75
N ASN A 68 -36.00 -27.35 26.67
CA ASN A 68 -35.62 -26.17 27.44
C ASN A 68 -35.36 -24.93 26.57
N LEU A 69 -35.64 -24.98 25.27
CA LEU A 69 -35.28 -23.96 24.27
C LEU A 69 -35.58 -22.52 24.69
N PHE A 70 -36.80 -22.23 25.16
CA PHE A 70 -37.22 -20.87 25.53
C PHE A 70 -36.85 -20.47 26.99
N SER A 71 -35.91 -21.19 27.61
CA SER A 71 -35.30 -20.82 28.89
C SER A 71 -34.51 -19.51 28.76
N PRO A 72 -34.52 -18.60 29.76
CA PRO A 72 -33.71 -17.39 29.74
C PRO A 72 -32.21 -17.64 29.46
N ASN A 73 -31.66 -18.76 29.94
CA ASN A 73 -30.26 -19.13 29.74
C ASN A 73 -29.92 -19.52 28.29
N ASN A 74 -30.93 -19.71 27.44
CA ASN A 74 -30.82 -20.11 26.03
C ASN A 74 -31.18 -18.97 25.07
N LEU A 75 -31.38 -17.74 25.59
CA LEU A 75 -31.49 -16.54 24.78
C LEU A 75 -30.12 -16.27 24.12
N LEU A 76 -30.07 -16.37 22.79
CA LEU A 76 -28.85 -16.21 22.01
C LEU A 76 -28.58 -14.73 21.68
N VAL A 77 -29.61 -14.02 21.22
CA VAL A 77 -29.53 -12.60 20.81
C VAL A 77 -30.92 -11.96 20.84
N VAL A 78 -30.98 -10.62 20.95
CA VAL A 78 -32.20 -9.84 20.71
C VAL A 78 -32.02 -8.99 19.45
N VAL A 79 -32.59 -9.45 18.35
CA VAL A 79 -32.53 -8.79 17.04
C VAL A 79 -33.62 -7.73 16.92
N ASN A 80 -33.31 -6.54 17.43
CA ASN A 80 -33.51 -5.29 16.72
C ASN A 80 -32.56 -4.23 17.28
N TRP A 81 -31.66 -3.73 16.43
CA TRP A 81 -30.90 -2.54 16.75
C TRP A 81 -30.56 -1.72 15.51
N SER A 82 -30.37 -0.42 15.72
CA SER A 82 -30.01 0.57 14.70
C SER A 82 -28.50 0.63 14.55
N SER A 83 -28.00 0.74 13.31
CA SER A 83 -26.58 1.00 13.04
C SER A 83 -26.14 2.44 13.31
N TYR A 84 -27.08 3.36 13.59
CA TYR A 84 -26.79 4.73 13.97
C TYR A 84 -26.51 4.85 15.48
N PRO A 85 -25.49 5.62 15.90
CA PRO A 85 -25.14 5.79 17.31
C PRO A 85 -26.30 6.35 18.12
N LYS A 86 -26.39 5.99 19.42
CA LYS A 86 -27.46 6.53 20.28
C LYS A 86 -27.20 7.99 20.64
N TYR A 87 -28.27 8.75 20.84
CA TYR A 87 -28.16 10.10 21.38
C TYR A 87 -27.59 10.11 22.81
N GLU A 88 -26.37 10.59 22.94
CA GLU A 88 -25.70 10.98 24.17
C GLU A 88 -26.11 12.41 24.57
N PRO A 89 -26.68 12.64 25.77
CA PRO A 89 -27.04 13.98 26.23
C PRO A 89 -25.83 14.90 26.44
N GLY A 90 -25.91 16.14 25.93
CA GLY A 90 -24.85 17.15 26.09
C GLY A 90 -23.64 16.96 25.17
N LYS A 91 -23.61 15.90 24.36
CA LYS A 91 -22.69 15.78 23.22
C LYS A 91 -23.08 16.79 22.14
N THR A 92 -22.06 17.30 21.46
CA THR A 92 -22.21 18.17 20.29
C THR A 92 -22.38 17.33 19.04
N TYR A 93 -23.37 17.66 18.22
CA TYR A 93 -23.61 17.04 16.92
C TYR A 93 -23.60 18.09 15.82
N ASN A 94 -23.06 17.73 14.66
CA ASN A 94 -22.87 18.58 13.49
C ASN A 94 -23.89 18.25 12.40
N GLN A 95 -24.00 19.13 11.40
CA GLN A 95 -24.88 18.90 10.24
C GLN A 95 -24.54 17.57 9.56
N GLY A 96 -25.55 16.72 9.37
CA GLY A 96 -25.41 15.38 8.78
C GLY A 96 -25.30 14.23 9.78
N ASP A 97 -24.96 14.48 11.05
CA ASP A 97 -24.90 13.44 12.08
C ASP A 97 -26.26 12.74 12.21
N VAL A 98 -26.27 11.41 12.34
CA VAL A 98 -27.49 10.60 12.48
C VAL A 98 -27.43 9.78 13.76
N VAL A 99 -28.52 9.83 14.57
CA VAL A 99 -28.61 9.13 15.86
C VAL A 99 -29.90 8.34 16.03
N GLU A 100 -29.85 7.28 16.83
CA GLU A 100 -31.02 6.62 17.39
C GLU A 100 -31.50 7.36 18.66
N TYR A 101 -32.79 7.73 18.71
CA TYR A 101 -33.43 8.24 19.91
C TYR A 101 -34.93 7.88 19.96
N ASN A 102 -35.38 7.31 21.08
CA ASN A 102 -36.75 6.83 21.31
C ASN A 102 -37.30 5.90 20.22
N GLY A 103 -36.47 4.95 19.72
CA GLY A 103 -36.87 3.99 18.68
C GLY A 103 -37.01 4.58 17.27
N LYS A 104 -36.51 5.80 17.08
CA LYS A 104 -36.54 6.56 15.82
C LYS A 104 -35.13 6.99 15.42
N ILE A 105 -34.92 7.15 14.12
CA ILE A 105 -33.68 7.65 13.53
C ILE A 105 -33.81 9.15 13.26
N TRP A 106 -32.86 9.94 13.76
CA TRP A 106 -32.86 11.39 13.65
C TRP A 106 -31.57 11.88 13.01
N ARG A 107 -31.67 12.75 11.99
CA ARG A 107 -30.53 13.43 11.37
C ARG A 107 -30.45 14.88 11.87
N VAL A 108 -29.25 15.39 12.07
CA VAL A 108 -28.99 16.78 12.45
C VAL A 108 -28.96 17.66 11.21
N LYS A 109 -29.80 18.71 11.19
CA LYS A 109 -29.88 19.69 10.09
C LYS A 109 -28.81 20.77 10.19
N TYR A 110 -28.36 21.08 11.41
CA TYR A 110 -27.32 22.06 11.74
C TYR A 110 -26.86 21.84 13.18
N TRP A 111 -25.67 22.36 13.52
CA TRP A 111 -25.03 22.22 14.84
C TRP A 111 -26.01 22.27 16.01
N THR A 112 -25.94 21.28 16.91
CA THR A 112 -26.84 21.18 18.07
C THR A 112 -26.25 20.40 19.25
N GLN A 113 -26.83 20.63 20.43
CA GLN A 113 -26.66 19.85 21.66
C GLN A 113 -28.03 19.46 22.26
N SER A 114 -29.14 19.73 21.55
CA SER A 114 -30.49 19.50 22.05
C SER A 114 -30.93 18.05 21.92
N VAL A 115 -32.06 17.71 22.54
CA VAL A 115 -32.62 16.34 22.48
C VAL A 115 -33.31 16.12 21.12
N PRO A 116 -33.13 14.97 20.44
CA PRO A 116 -33.74 14.74 19.14
C PRO A 116 -35.26 14.88 19.16
N GLY A 117 -35.77 15.74 18.28
CA GLY A 117 -37.19 16.10 18.21
C GLY A 117 -37.69 17.10 19.26
N SER A 118 -36.81 17.71 20.07
CA SER A 118 -37.18 18.79 21.01
C SER A 118 -37.23 20.18 20.36
N ASP A 119 -36.56 20.37 19.22
CA ASP A 119 -36.53 21.59 18.40
C ASP A 119 -36.42 21.27 16.90
N ASP A 120 -36.17 22.28 16.08
CA ASP A 120 -36.05 22.19 14.63
C ASP A 120 -34.66 21.79 14.10
N SER A 121 -33.65 21.67 14.96
CA SER A 121 -32.29 21.23 14.57
C SER A 121 -32.24 19.76 14.14
N TRP A 122 -33.29 18.98 14.44
CA TRP A 122 -33.41 17.57 14.08
C TRP A 122 -34.42 17.33 12.94
N GLU A 123 -34.09 16.37 12.09
CA GLU A 123 -34.95 15.77 11.06
C GLU A 123 -35.29 14.34 11.48
N LEU A 124 -36.57 13.96 11.46
CA LEU A 124 -36.97 12.57 11.63
C LEU A 124 -36.75 11.81 10.31
N VAL A 125 -35.81 10.87 10.30
CA VAL A 125 -35.50 10.03 9.13
C VAL A 125 -36.45 8.84 9.03
N GLY A 126 -36.83 8.24 10.16
CA GLY A 126 -37.75 7.10 10.18
C GLY A 126 -37.85 6.39 11.54
N ASP A 127 -38.56 5.26 11.55
CA ASP A 127 -38.65 4.30 12.65
C ASP A 127 -37.58 3.20 12.51
N VAL A 128 -37.12 2.63 13.64
CA VAL A 128 -36.20 1.48 13.62
C VAL A 128 -36.98 0.20 13.29
N VAL A 129 -36.82 -0.31 12.07
CA VAL A 129 -37.47 -1.54 11.59
C VAL A 129 -36.66 -2.77 12.02
N PRO A 130 -37.24 -3.73 12.77
CA PRO A 130 -36.57 -4.99 13.12
C PRO A 130 -36.14 -5.81 11.90
N THR A 131 -34.89 -6.29 11.91
CA THR A 131 -34.46 -7.33 10.97
C THR A 131 -35.27 -8.63 11.16
N THR A 132 -35.48 -9.35 10.07
CA THR A 132 -36.13 -10.67 10.04
C THR A 132 -35.14 -11.79 9.67
N SER A 133 -33.85 -11.55 9.83
CA SER A 133 -32.78 -12.53 9.67
C SER A 133 -31.67 -12.36 10.71
N TYR A 134 -31.04 -13.47 11.07
CA TYR A 134 -29.88 -13.52 11.96
C TYR A 134 -28.91 -14.62 11.50
N LEU A 135 -27.61 -14.32 11.63
CA LEU A 135 -26.53 -15.25 11.32
C LEU A 135 -25.86 -15.65 12.63
N ASP A 136 -26.11 -16.87 13.08
CA ASP A 136 -25.47 -17.42 14.27
C ASP A 136 -24.05 -17.87 13.93
N GLN A 137 -23.07 -17.29 14.63
CA GLN A 137 -21.63 -17.54 14.50
C GLN A 137 -20.94 -17.64 15.88
N TYR A 138 -21.68 -18.03 16.92
CA TYR A 138 -21.24 -17.87 18.31
C TYR A 138 -21.33 -19.17 19.12
N HIS A 139 -20.18 -19.76 19.44
CA HIS A 139 -20.04 -21.04 20.12
C HIS A 139 -20.78 -22.20 19.42
N LEU A 140 -20.88 -22.12 18.09
CA LEU A 140 -21.30 -23.24 17.26
C LEU A 140 -20.16 -24.26 17.15
N LYS A 141 -20.53 -25.54 17.13
CA LYS A 141 -19.60 -26.66 17.05
C LYS A 141 -19.95 -27.54 15.86
N ALA A 142 -18.93 -28.11 15.23
CA ALA A 142 -19.09 -29.10 14.18
C ALA A 142 -19.95 -30.31 14.64
N ASN A 143 -20.64 -30.94 13.69
CA ASN A 143 -21.42 -32.17 13.88
C ASN A 143 -22.38 -32.15 15.10
N THR A 144 -22.98 -30.99 15.38
CA THR A 144 -23.80 -30.74 16.57
C THR A 144 -25.21 -30.29 16.14
N THR A 145 -26.24 -30.86 16.77
CA THR A 145 -27.64 -30.47 16.51
C THR A 145 -28.07 -29.38 17.47
N TYR A 146 -28.50 -28.25 16.92
CA TYR A 146 -29.07 -27.12 17.62
C TYR A 146 -30.55 -26.97 17.25
N TYR A 147 -31.34 -26.53 18.23
CA TYR A 147 -32.74 -26.19 18.09
C TYR A 147 -32.88 -24.69 18.27
N TYR A 148 -33.63 -24.05 17.38
CA TYR A 148 -33.85 -22.61 17.35
C TYR A 148 -35.33 -22.26 17.47
N GLY A 149 -35.61 -21.09 18.04
CA GLY A 149 -36.95 -20.52 18.14
C GLY A 149 -36.87 -19.00 18.24
N VAL A 150 -37.88 -18.30 17.74
CA VAL A 150 -37.95 -16.83 17.73
C VAL A 150 -39.21 -16.37 18.44
N VAL A 151 -39.09 -15.35 19.30
CA VAL A 151 -40.21 -14.74 20.02
C VAL A 151 -40.27 -13.25 19.71
N PRO A 152 -41.39 -12.73 19.15
CA PRO A 152 -41.54 -11.30 18.89
C PRO A 152 -41.74 -10.54 20.22
N VAL A 153 -40.98 -9.48 20.42
CA VAL A 153 -41.17 -8.53 21.52
C VAL A 153 -42.05 -7.39 21.01
N LEU A 154 -43.21 -7.19 21.61
CA LEU A 154 -44.21 -6.23 21.16
C LEU A 154 -43.89 -4.81 21.63
N ALA A 155 -44.57 -3.81 21.06
CA ALA A 155 -44.37 -2.39 21.37
C ALA A 155 -44.34 -2.06 22.87
N ASP A 156 -45.22 -2.68 23.67
CA ASP A 156 -45.30 -2.51 25.13
C ASP A 156 -44.19 -3.25 25.93
N GLY A 157 -43.41 -4.11 25.28
CA GLY A 157 -42.38 -4.96 25.90
C GLY A 157 -42.87 -6.36 26.30
N SER A 158 -44.13 -6.71 26.03
CA SER A 158 -44.62 -8.07 26.19
C SER A 158 -44.08 -9.01 25.10
N ARG A 159 -44.08 -10.32 25.38
CA ARG A 159 -43.72 -11.37 24.40
C ARG A 159 -44.98 -11.84 23.67
N GLY A 160 -44.94 -11.84 22.34
CA GLY A 160 -45.97 -12.46 21.49
C GLY A 160 -45.79 -13.99 21.40
N SER A 161 -46.51 -14.62 20.47
CA SER A 161 -46.42 -16.08 20.28
C SER A 161 -45.07 -16.51 19.69
N PRO A 162 -44.38 -17.50 20.30
CA PRO A 162 -43.16 -18.07 19.74
C PRO A 162 -43.37 -18.71 18.36
N SER A 163 -42.27 -18.83 17.61
CA SER A 163 -42.23 -19.53 16.32
C SER A 163 -42.37 -21.05 16.45
N ASN A 164 -42.46 -21.72 15.31
CA ASN A 164 -42.06 -23.12 15.22
C ASN A 164 -40.62 -23.32 15.72
N VAL A 165 -40.36 -24.48 16.32
CA VAL A 165 -38.99 -24.92 16.64
C VAL A 165 -38.34 -25.45 15.36
N LEU A 166 -37.10 -25.03 15.11
CA LEU A 166 -36.32 -25.43 13.95
C LEU A 166 -35.06 -26.19 14.40
N ALA A 167 -34.89 -27.44 13.97
CA ALA A 167 -33.72 -28.26 14.27
C ALA A 167 -32.72 -28.22 13.11
N ILE A 168 -31.45 -27.94 13.40
CA ILE A 168 -30.36 -27.82 12.43
C ILE A 168 -29.13 -28.56 12.97
N THR A 169 -28.52 -29.40 12.15
CA THR A 169 -27.24 -30.05 12.46
C THR A 169 -26.13 -29.40 11.64
N THR A 170 -25.05 -28.98 12.29
CA THR A 170 -23.84 -28.46 11.61
C THR A 170 -23.05 -29.59 10.94
N PRO A 171 -22.37 -29.34 9.81
CA PRO A 171 -21.42 -30.30 9.22
C PRO A 171 -20.16 -30.48 10.07
N LEU A 172 -19.25 -31.36 9.63
CA LEU A 172 -17.91 -31.49 10.20
C LEU A 172 -17.05 -30.25 9.93
N GLU A 173 -16.08 -29.99 10.80
CA GLU A 173 -15.04 -28.98 10.59
C GLU A 173 -14.13 -29.42 9.43
N PRO A 174 -13.88 -28.56 8.42
CA PRO A 174 -13.03 -28.87 7.28
C PRO A 174 -11.55 -28.72 7.63
N TYR A 175 -10.66 -29.28 6.80
CA TYR A 175 -9.25 -28.89 6.83
C TYR A 175 -9.07 -27.40 6.52
N ARG A 176 -8.20 -26.73 7.31
CA ARG A 176 -7.85 -25.33 7.10
C ARG A 176 -7.08 -25.17 5.78
N VAL A 177 -7.63 -24.38 4.88
CA VAL A 177 -6.91 -23.76 3.77
C VAL A 177 -6.83 -22.27 4.09
N ILE A 178 -5.65 -21.82 4.55
CA ILE A 178 -5.37 -20.45 4.96
C ILE A 178 -4.53 -19.79 3.86
N VAL A 179 -4.96 -18.66 3.32
CA VAL A 179 -4.21 -17.90 2.30
C VAL A 179 -3.85 -16.50 2.79
N TYR A 180 -2.65 -16.03 2.48
CA TYR A 180 -2.25 -14.64 2.71
C TYR A 180 -2.57 -13.79 1.47
N TYR A 181 -3.33 -12.72 1.68
CA TYR A 181 -3.56 -11.64 0.71
C TYR A 181 -2.75 -10.43 1.15
N ILE A 182 -1.85 -9.96 0.28
CA ILE A 182 -0.99 -8.81 0.54
C ILE A 182 -1.68 -7.47 0.19
N SER A 183 -1.49 -6.45 1.02
CA SER A 183 -2.08 -5.12 0.87
C SER A 183 -1.67 -4.46 -0.45
N TRP A 184 -0.40 -4.61 -0.82
CA TRP A 184 0.20 -4.12 -2.07
C TRP A 184 -0.15 -4.97 -3.31
N GLY A 185 -0.89 -6.08 -3.17
CA GLY A 185 -1.32 -6.95 -4.28
C GLY A 185 -2.15 -6.21 -5.34
N ARG A 186 -2.87 -5.17 -4.92
CA ARG A 186 -3.70 -4.31 -5.79
C ARG A 186 -2.90 -3.46 -6.80
N TYR A 187 -1.59 -3.32 -6.63
CA TYR A 187 -0.72 -2.48 -7.46
C TYR A 187 -0.15 -3.27 -8.65
N ALA A 188 1.17 -3.48 -8.73
CA ALA A 188 1.82 -4.11 -9.88
C ALA A 188 1.29 -5.53 -10.20
N ARG A 189 0.96 -6.32 -9.16
CA ARG A 189 0.33 -7.65 -9.29
C ARG A 189 -1.10 -7.62 -9.85
N LYS A 190 -1.75 -6.44 -9.88
CA LYS A 190 -3.15 -6.19 -10.28
C LYS A 190 -4.12 -7.24 -9.70
N PHE A 191 -3.88 -7.67 -8.45
CA PHE A 191 -4.62 -8.72 -7.76
C PHE A 191 -5.45 -8.08 -6.65
N TYR A 192 -6.77 -8.03 -6.85
CA TYR A 192 -7.71 -7.38 -5.95
C TYR A 192 -8.42 -8.40 -5.03
N VAL A 193 -9.12 -7.91 -4.00
CA VAL A 193 -9.88 -8.75 -3.07
C VAL A 193 -11.00 -9.56 -3.77
N SER A 194 -11.46 -9.11 -4.94
CA SER A 194 -12.36 -9.84 -5.83
C SER A 194 -11.77 -11.10 -6.44
N ASP A 195 -10.44 -11.16 -6.53
CA ASP A 195 -9.70 -12.14 -7.33
C ASP A 195 -9.21 -13.32 -6.49
N ILE A 196 -9.35 -13.21 -5.16
CA ILE A 196 -9.24 -14.34 -4.24
C ILE A 196 -10.32 -15.37 -4.65
N PRO A 197 -9.96 -16.64 -4.87
CA PRO A 197 -10.93 -17.71 -5.09
C PRO A 197 -11.61 -18.07 -3.77
N TRP A 198 -12.54 -17.21 -3.33
CA TRP A 198 -13.26 -17.32 -2.06
C TRP A 198 -13.97 -18.67 -1.91
N GLU A 199 -14.38 -19.31 -3.02
CA GLU A 199 -14.99 -20.63 -3.05
C GLU A 199 -14.01 -21.81 -2.82
N LYS A 200 -12.70 -21.52 -2.73
CA LYS A 200 -11.60 -22.50 -2.59
C LYS A 200 -10.82 -22.39 -1.28
N VAL A 201 -11.18 -21.49 -0.37
CA VAL A 201 -10.41 -21.20 0.86
C VAL A 201 -11.28 -21.29 2.11
N THR A 202 -10.65 -21.44 3.28
CA THR A 202 -11.34 -21.39 4.59
C THR A 202 -11.01 -20.14 5.39
N HIS A 203 -9.78 -19.62 5.25
CA HIS A 203 -9.28 -18.45 5.97
C HIS A 203 -8.51 -17.55 4.99
N VAL A 204 -8.63 -16.24 5.15
CA VAL A 204 -7.88 -15.21 4.43
C VAL A 204 -7.21 -14.32 5.47
N ASN A 205 -5.88 -14.32 5.50
CA ASN A 205 -5.09 -13.43 6.35
C ASN A 205 -4.74 -12.18 5.52
N TYR A 206 -5.19 -11.02 5.97
CA TYR A 206 -4.89 -9.73 5.37
C TYR A 206 -3.52 -9.23 5.85
N ALA A 207 -2.53 -9.27 4.97
CA ALA A 207 -1.13 -9.01 5.25
C ALA A 207 -0.68 -7.66 4.66
N PHE A 208 -0.08 -6.72 5.39
CA PHE A 208 0.12 -6.68 6.83
C PHE A 208 -0.29 -5.32 7.37
N LEU A 209 -0.82 -5.32 8.60
CA LEU A 209 -0.97 -4.10 9.38
C LEU A 209 0.28 -3.88 10.25
N ASP A 210 0.63 -2.62 10.46
CA ASP A 210 1.83 -2.22 11.19
C ASP A 210 1.57 -2.11 12.70
N LEU A 211 2.58 -2.45 13.50
CA LEU A 211 2.57 -2.34 14.96
C LEU A 211 3.45 -1.18 15.40
N LYS A 212 2.85 -0.13 15.96
CA LYS A 212 3.58 1.05 16.45
C LYS A 212 4.16 0.81 17.85
N GLU A 213 5.16 1.61 18.22
CA GLU A 213 5.92 1.46 19.48
C GLU A 213 5.08 1.55 20.77
N ASP A 214 3.92 2.20 20.72
CA ASP A 214 2.98 2.32 21.83
C ASP A 214 1.98 1.15 21.92
N GLY A 215 2.06 0.18 21.00
CA GLY A 215 1.12 -0.92 20.87
C GLY A 215 -0.04 -0.67 19.89
N THR A 216 -0.14 0.49 19.25
CA THR A 216 -1.22 0.74 18.26
C THR A 216 -1.03 -0.15 17.03
N VAL A 217 -2.04 -0.94 16.68
CA VAL A 217 -2.16 -1.56 15.35
C VAL A 217 -2.73 -0.55 14.37
N ALA A 218 -2.07 -0.35 13.24
CA ALA A 218 -2.42 0.70 12.28
C ALA A 218 -2.26 0.23 10.82
N PHE A 219 -2.86 0.98 9.89
CA PHE A 219 -2.58 0.82 8.47
C PHE A 219 -1.11 1.11 8.19
N TYR A 220 -0.49 0.24 7.39
CA TYR A 220 0.84 0.46 6.83
C TYR A 220 0.72 1.31 5.56
N ASP A 221 -0.18 0.91 4.67
CA ASP A 221 -0.53 1.65 3.47
C ASP A 221 -1.88 2.35 3.69
N THR A 222 -1.83 3.65 3.97
CA THR A 222 -3.01 4.46 4.27
C THR A 222 -3.95 4.66 3.09
N TYR A 223 -3.58 4.24 1.88
CA TYR A 223 -4.45 4.20 0.70
C TYR A 223 -4.98 2.77 0.45
N ALA A 224 -4.10 1.77 0.38
CA ALA A 224 -4.49 0.40 0.07
C ALA A 224 -5.30 -0.26 1.19
N ASP A 225 -4.88 -0.13 2.45
CA ASP A 225 -5.48 -0.84 3.58
C ASP A 225 -6.97 -0.53 3.76
N PRO A 226 -7.43 0.75 3.83
CA PRO A 226 -8.86 1.03 3.99
C PRO A 226 -9.71 0.56 2.79
N LEU A 227 -9.19 0.64 1.56
CA LEU A 227 -9.89 0.19 0.36
C LEU A 227 -9.99 -1.35 0.30
N ASN A 228 -8.90 -2.04 0.62
CA ASN A 228 -8.86 -3.49 0.66
C ASN A 228 -9.74 -4.05 1.80
N LEU A 229 -9.71 -3.44 2.99
CA LEU A 229 -10.48 -3.90 4.15
C LEU A 229 -12.00 -3.68 4.00
N GLU A 230 -12.44 -2.61 3.34
CA GLU A 230 -13.86 -2.43 3.00
C GLU A 230 -14.31 -3.43 1.91
N ALA A 231 -13.43 -3.79 0.96
CA ALA A 231 -13.71 -4.89 0.04
C ALA A 231 -13.74 -6.26 0.76
N MET A 232 -12.83 -6.52 1.71
CA MET A 232 -12.85 -7.75 2.53
C MET A 232 -14.17 -7.91 3.29
N LYS A 233 -14.69 -6.82 3.86
CA LYS A 233 -16.01 -6.75 4.52
C LYS A 233 -17.16 -7.09 3.56
N GLU A 234 -17.12 -6.61 2.31
CA GLU A 234 -18.11 -7.01 1.30
C GLU A 234 -18.04 -8.50 0.96
N TYR A 235 -16.83 -9.02 0.71
CA TYR A 235 -16.64 -10.42 0.32
C TYR A 235 -16.90 -11.36 1.49
N LYS A 236 -16.59 -10.97 2.73
CA LYS A 236 -17.01 -11.66 3.95
C LYS A 236 -18.55 -11.76 4.06
N ARG A 237 -19.31 -10.76 3.61
CA ARG A 237 -20.78 -10.86 3.52
C ARG A 237 -21.25 -11.82 2.42
N LYS A 238 -20.51 -11.91 1.30
CA LYS A 238 -20.77 -12.86 0.19
C LYS A 238 -20.38 -14.30 0.56
N TYR A 239 -19.38 -14.47 1.42
CA TYR A 239 -18.79 -15.76 1.83
C TYR A 239 -18.69 -15.87 3.37
N PRO A 240 -19.81 -15.85 4.12
CA PRO A 240 -19.83 -15.76 5.59
C PRO A 240 -19.11 -16.89 6.34
N ALA A 241 -18.90 -18.02 5.66
CA ALA A 241 -18.17 -19.17 6.18
C ALA A 241 -16.64 -19.00 6.16
N VAL A 242 -16.09 -18.25 5.19
CA VAL A 242 -14.64 -17.98 5.08
C VAL A 242 -14.26 -16.99 6.17
N LYS A 243 -13.22 -17.31 6.95
CA LYS A 243 -12.74 -16.47 8.05
C LYS A 243 -11.75 -15.43 7.52
N VAL A 244 -11.94 -14.16 7.84
CA VAL A 244 -11.00 -13.09 7.44
C VAL A 244 -10.34 -12.52 8.68
N LEU A 245 -9.00 -12.61 8.73
CA LEU A 245 -8.20 -12.12 9.84
C LEU A 245 -7.31 -10.96 9.38
N ILE A 246 -7.01 -10.02 10.28
CA ILE A 246 -5.89 -9.09 10.06
C ILE A 246 -4.60 -9.77 10.52
N SER A 247 -3.58 -9.80 9.65
CA SER A 247 -2.24 -10.22 10.04
C SER A 247 -1.41 -8.99 10.38
N VAL A 248 -0.85 -8.97 11.59
CA VAL A 248 -0.04 -7.85 12.11
C VAL A 248 1.42 -8.29 12.10
N GLY A 249 2.29 -7.48 11.50
CA GLY A 249 3.73 -7.75 11.44
C GLY A 249 4.23 -8.25 10.07
N GLY A 250 4.76 -9.47 10.04
CA GLY A 250 5.61 -9.99 8.98
C GLY A 250 7.03 -9.42 9.05
N TRP A 251 7.90 -9.92 8.18
CA TRP A 251 9.35 -9.67 8.16
C TRP A 251 9.77 -8.21 8.41
N THR A 252 9.12 -7.26 7.72
CA THR A 252 9.49 -5.84 7.70
C THR A 252 8.84 -5.00 8.80
N LEU A 253 7.67 -5.41 9.33
CA LEU A 253 6.93 -4.64 10.34
C LEU A 253 7.04 -5.22 11.76
N SER A 254 7.79 -6.32 11.91
CA SER A 254 8.01 -6.99 13.20
C SER A 254 8.81 -6.18 14.24
N LYS A 255 9.30 -4.98 13.87
CA LYS A 255 10.24 -4.18 14.66
C LYS A 255 9.86 -3.99 16.13
N TYR A 256 8.60 -3.67 16.39
CA TYR A 256 8.15 -3.20 17.71
C TYR A 256 7.60 -4.30 18.63
N PHE A 257 7.47 -5.55 18.17
CA PHE A 257 6.86 -6.61 18.98
C PHE A 257 7.55 -6.84 20.32
N SER A 258 8.89 -6.89 20.39
CA SER A 258 9.60 -7.16 21.66
C SER A 258 9.24 -6.14 22.75
N VAL A 259 9.25 -4.84 22.41
CA VAL A 259 8.94 -3.76 23.35
C VAL A 259 7.44 -3.60 23.63
N VAL A 260 6.56 -4.05 22.72
CA VAL A 260 5.11 -4.08 22.95
C VAL A 260 4.73 -5.29 23.82
N ALA A 261 5.25 -6.47 23.52
CA ALA A 261 4.97 -7.71 24.25
C ALA A 261 5.53 -7.69 25.68
N ALA A 262 6.62 -6.96 25.94
CA ALA A 262 7.14 -6.76 27.29
C ALA A 262 6.20 -5.94 28.20
N ASP A 263 5.45 -4.98 27.65
CA ASP A 263 4.72 -3.96 28.41
C ASP A 263 3.19 -4.25 28.42
N PRO A 264 2.58 -4.56 29.59
CA PRO A 264 1.15 -4.84 29.68
C PRO A 264 0.23 -3.73 29.15
N ALA A 265 0.63 -2.45 29.25
CA ALA A 265 -0.18 -1.35 28.75
C ALA A 265 -0.17 -1.31 27.21
N LYS A 266 0.98 -1.62 26.58
CA LYS A 266 1.09 -1.72 25.12
C LYS A 266 0.39 -2.95 24.57
N ARG A 267 0.46 -4.10 25.27
CA ARG A 267 -0.32 -5.30 24.91
C ARG A 267 -1.83 -5.06 24.96
N GLN A 268 -2.32 -4.35 25.98
CA GLN A 268 -3.73 -3.95 26.06
C GLN A 268 -4.11 -3.02 24.90
N ARG A 269 -3.24 -2.05 24.55
CA ARG A 269 -3.46 -1.12 23.44
C ARG A 269 -3.44 -1.80 22.06
N PHE A 270 -2.63 -2.85 21.88
CA PHE A 270 -2.70 -3.76 20.72
C PHE A 270 -4.09 -4.37 20.65
N ALA A 271 -4.53 -5.04 21.70
CA ALA A 271 -5.81 -5.73 21.73
C ALA A 271 -6.99 -4.79 21.41
N GLU A 272 -7.01 -3.60 22.02
CA GLU A 272 -8.04 -2.58 21.79
C GLU A 272 -8.06 -2.09 20.33
N THR A 273 -6.91 -1.63 19.80
CA THR A 273 -6.84 -1.06 18.44
C THR A 273 -7.04 -2.10 17.34
N ALA A 274 -6.60 -3.34 17.55
CA ALA A 274 -6.91 -4.45 16.65
C ALA A 274 -8.41 -4.76 16.63
N ILE A 275 -9.06 -4.85 17.80
CA ILE A 275 -10.50 -5.14 17.92
C ILE A 275 -11.36 -4.01 17.31
N GLU A 276 -10.93 -2.75 17.39
CA GLU A 276 -11.57 -1.64 16.66
C GLU A 276 -11.58 -1.87 15.14
N ILE A 277 -10.47 -2.35 14.56
CA ILE A 277 -10.37 -2.70 13.14
C ILE A 277 -11.27 -3.90 12.80
N LEU A 278 -11.27 -4.96 13.63
CA LEU A 278 -12.15 -6.12 13.43
C LEU A 278 -13.63 -5.71 13.40
N ARG A 279 -14.05 -4.87 14.36
CA ARG A 279 -15.43 -4.36 14.46
C ARG A 279 -15.80 -3.44 13.31
N LYS A 280 -14.89 -2.55 12.87
CA LYS A 280 -15.12 -1.63 11.73
C LYS A 280 -15.40 -2.36 10.42
N TYR A 281 -14.68 -3.46 10.16
CA TYR A 281 -14.74 -4.20 8.90
C TYR A 281 -15.42 -5.58 9.01
N ASN A 282 -16.07 -5.90 10.15
CA ASN A 282 -16.73 -7.18 10.43
C ASN A 282 -15.84 -8.43 10.18
N LEU A 283 -14.58 -8.35 10.59
CA LEU A 283 -13.59 -9.41 10.43
C LEU A 283 -13.68 -10.42 11.59
N ASP A 284 -13.00 -11.55 11.47
CA ASP A 284 -13.19 -12.74 12.33
C ASP A 284 -12.02 -13.02 13.28
N GLY A 285 -10.90 -12.30 13.21
CA GLY A 285 -9.80 -12.53 14.14
C GLY A 285 -8.50 -11.79 13.84
N ILE A 286 -7.50 -12.03 14.68
CA ILE A 286 -6.14 -11.49 14.59
C ILE A 286 -5.16 -12.63 14.30
N ASP A 287 -4.27 -12.44 13.35
CA ASP A 287 -3.10 -13.27 13.10
C ASP A 287 -1.84 -12.49 13.51
N ILE A 288 -0.95 -13.12 14.28
CA ILE A 288 0.29 -12.50 14.77
C ILE A 288 1.47 -13.08 14.01
N ASP A 289 2.13 -12.25 13.22
CA ASP A 289 3.34 -12.63 12.48
C ASP A 289 4.53 -11.84 13.02
N TRP A 290 5.10 -12.32 14.14
CA TRP A 290 6.30 -11.75 14.74
C TRP A 290 7.53 -12.52 14.25
N GLU A 291 8.38 -11.84 13.48
CA GLU A 291 9.64 -12.34 12.94
C GLU A 291 10.87 -11.68 13.61
N TYR A 292 11.46 -12.26 14.67
CA TYR A 292 11.00 -13.39 15.50
C TYR A 292 11.21 -13.10 17.00
N PRO A 293 10.42 -13.72 17.91
CA PRO A 293 10.68 -13.68 19.35
C PRO A 293 12.11 -14.10 19.69
N GLY A 294 12.90 -13.21 20.30
CA GLY A 294 14.29 -13.47 20.70
C GLY A 294 15.30 -13.34 19.55
N GLY A 295 14.97 -12.59 18.50
CA GLY A 295 15.93 -12.15 17.49
C GLY A 295 16.15 -13.09 16.30
N GLY A 296 16.91 -12.61 15.32
CA GLY A 296 17.19 -13.33 14.07
C GLY A 296 16.11 -13.20 12.98
N GLY A 297 15.30 -12.12 13.05
CA GLY A 297 14.50 -11.62 11.93
C GLY A 297 15.20 -10.46 11.23
N MET A 298 14.46 -9.47 10.71
CA MET A 298 15.04 -8.30 10.03
C MET A 298 15.93 -7.45 10.96
N ALA A 299 17.07 -6.99 10.43
CA ALA A 299 18.03 -6.17 11.17
C ALA A 299 17.43 -4.81 11.55
N GLY A 300 17.52 -4.45 12.83
CA GLY A 300 16.90 -3.24 13.39
C GLY A 300 15.56 -3.48 14.12
N ASN A 301 15.06 -4.71 14.14
CA ASN A 301 13.99 -5.13 15.05
C ASN A 301 14.49 -5.10 16.51
N TYR A 302 13.60 -4.80 17.46
CA TYR A 302 13.91 -4.99 18.89
C TYR A 302 13.85 -6.47 19.25
N GLU A 303 14.78 -6.93 20.08
CA GLU A 303 14.90 -8.31 20.54
C GLU A 303 15.24 -8.38 22.04
N SER A 304 14.74 -9.42 22.72
CA SER A 304 15.01 -9.70 24.13
C SER A 304 15.03 -11.21 24.40
N PRO A 305 15.91 -11.72 25.29
CA PRO A 305 15.89 -13.13 25.69
C PRO A 305 14.59 -13.56 26.40
N ASP A 306 13.78 -12.61 26.88
CA ASP A 306 12.47 -12.88 27.47
C ASP A 306 11.31 -12.86 26.46
N ASP A 307 11.56 -12.55 25.18
CA ASP A 307 10.53 -12.44 24.14
C ASP A 307 9.63 -13.67 24.02
N GLY A 308 10.17 -14.88 24.17
CA GLY A 308 9.39 -16.12 24.13
C GLY A 308 8.34 -16.23 25.24
N LYS A 309 8.57 -15.57 26.40
CA LYS A 309 7.59 -15.44 27.49
C LYS A 309 6.63 -14.29 27.22
N ASN A 310 7.17 -13.17 26.74
CA ASN A 310 6.39 -11.96 26.41
C ASN A 310 5.37 -12.24 25.28
N PHE A 311 5.72 -13.09 24.32
CA PHE A 311 4.82 -13.58 23.27
C PHE A 311 3.65 -14.37 23.86
N VAL A 312 3.89 -15.27 24.83
CA VAL A 312 2.81 -16.00 25.53
C VAL A 312 1.91 -15.03 26.32
N LEU A 313 2.47 -13.98 26.93
CA LEU A 313 1.68 -12.92 27.58
C LEU A 313 0.86 -12.10 26.58
N LEU A 314 1.38 -11.84 25.38
CA LEU A 314 0.64 -11.19 24.29
C LEU A 314 -0.50 -12.06 23.77
N LEU A 315 -0.25 -13.33 23.47
CA LEU A 315 -1.31 -14.26 23.08
C LEU A 315 -2.40 -14.39 24.15
N LYS A 316 -2.00 -14.43 25.42
CA LYS A 316 -2.93 -14.45 26.55
C LYS A 316 -3.80 -13.19 26.60
N ASP A 317 -3.19 -12.02 26.67
CA ASP A 317 -3.92 -10.76 26.86
C ASP A 317 -4.81 -10.45 25.64
N LEU A 318 -4.36 -10.80 24.42
CA LEU A 318 -5.19 -10.79 23.21
C LEU A 318 -6.38 -11.75 23.31
N ARG A 319 -6.17 -12.99 23.75
CA ARG A 319 -7.27 -13.97 23.91
C ARG A 319 -8.29 -13.54 24.95
N GLU A 320 -7.86 -12.99 26.09
CA GLU A 320 -8.77 -12.47 27.12
C GLU A 320 -9.59 -11.26 26.60
N ALA A 321 -8.99 -10.39 25.79
CA ALA A 321 -9.69 -9.27 25.15
C ALA A 321 -10.66 -9.72 24.03
N LEU A 322 -10.24 -10.65 23.17
CA LEU A 322 -11.09 -11.24 22.11
C LEU A 322 -12.25 -12.03 22.71
N ASP A 323 -12.03 -12.76 23.81
CA ASP A 323 -13.08 -13.46 24.56
C ASP A 323 -14.07 -12.51 25.22
N LYS A 324 -13.66 -11.29 25.56
CA LYS A 324 -14.57 -10.24 26.03
C LYS A 324 -15.37 -9.66 24.87
N ALA A 325 -14.71 -9.28 23.77
CA ALA A 325 -15.37 -8.75 22.58
C ALA A 325 -16.38 -9.76 21.97
N ALA A 326 -16.04 -11.05 21.92
CA ALA A 326 -16.92 -12.11 21.42
C ALA A 326 -18.26 -12.19 22.17
N LYS A 327 -18.25 -11.91 23.48
CA LYS A 327 -19.45 -11.88 24.35
C LYS A 327 -20.26 -10.59 24.20
N GLU A 328 -19.62 -9.49 23.80
CA GLU A 328 -20.29 -8.21 23.49
C GLU A 328 -20.91 -8.24 22.07
N ASP A 329 -20.23 -8.91 21.13
CA ASP A 329 -20.55 -8.91 19.71
C ASP A 329 -21.39 -10.12 19.26
N HIS A 330 -21.50 -11.15 20.11
CA HIS A 330 -22.21 -12.41 19.84
C HIS A 330 -21.68 -13.10 18.57
N LYS A 331 -20.34 -13.20 18.50
CA LYS A 331 -19.54 -13.74 17.40
C LYS A 331 -18.24 -14.31 17.95
N ASP A 332 -17.83 -15.51 17.52
CA ASP A 332 -16.50 -16.01 17.89
C ASP A 332 -15.39 -15.28 17.11
N TYR A 333 -14.37 -14.84 17.85
CA TYR A 333 -13.14 -14.27 17.28
C TYR A 333 -11.97 -15.23 17.40
N LEU A 334 -11.19 -15.36 16.32
CA LEU A 334 -10.00 -16.20 16.22
C LEU A 334 -8.73 -15.44 16.61
N LEU A 335 -7.76 -16.17 17.15
CA LEU A 335 -6.38 -15.71 17.35
C LEU A 335 -5.42 -16.73 16.74
N THR A 336 -4.66 -16.37 15.72
CA THR A 336 -3.67 -17.24 15.09
C THR A 336 -2.28 -16.61 15.12
N ALA A 337 -1.26 -17.38 14.75
CA ALA A 337 0.08 -16.86 14.55
C ALA A 337 0.78 -17.56 13.39
N ALA A 338 1.53 -16.81 12.60
CA ALA A 338 2.61 -17.33 11.78
C ALA A 338 3.83 -17.60 12.67
N THR A 339 4.53 -18.71 12.46
CA THR A 339 5.53 -19.21 13.43
C THR A 339 6.77 -19.81 12.75
N PRO A 340 7.95 -19.78 13.41
CA PRO A 340 9.24 -20.01 12.75
C PRO A 340 9.41 -21.41 12.14
N ALA A 341 10.01 -21.46 10.95
CA ALA A 341 10.50 -22.68 10.32
C ALA A 341 11.61 -23.37 11.14
N ASP A 342 12.44 -22.56 11.80
CA ASP A 342 13.64 -22.97 12.53
C ASP A 342 13.29 -23.41 13.97
N PRO A 343 13.49 -24.70 14.33
CA PRO A 343 13.19 -25.20 15.68
C PRO A 343 13.99 -24.53 16.80
N VAL A 344 15.14 -23.91 16.50
CA VAL A 344 15.92 -23.14 17.49
C VAL A 344 15.24 -21.81 17.82
N LYS A 345 14.54 -21.20 16.87
CA LYS A 345 13.70 -20.02 17.10
C LYS A 345 12.39 -20.42 17.78
N ALA A 346 11.72 -21.46 17.28
CA ALA A 346 10.47 -21.96 17.85
C ALA A 346 10.65 -22.45 19.30
N GLY A 347 11.79 -23.07 19.64
CA GLY A 347 12.12 -23.56 20.98
C GLY A 347 12.29 -22.49 22.07
N ARG A 348 12.19 -21.20 21.73
CA ARG A 348 12.16 -20.08 22.68
C ARG A 348 10.79 -19.89 23.35
N ILE A 349 9.73 -20.43 22.74
CA ILE A 349 8.33 -20.22 23.12
C ILE A 349 7.80 -21.45 23.88
N ASP A 350 7.05 -21.24 24.96
CA ASP A 350 6.30 -22.32 25.61
C ASP A 350 5.04 -22.64 24.79
N TRP A 351 5.12 -23.64 23.92
CA TRP A 351 4.00 -24.10 23.09
C TRP A 351 2.89 -24.82 23.86
N VAL A 352 3.16 -25.30 25.08
CA VAL A 352 2.14 -25.91 25.94
C VAL A 352 1.25 -24.83 26.56
N GLU A 353 1.79 -23.64 26.81
CA GLU A 353 1.04 -22.46 27.23
C GLU A 353 0.43 -21.70 26.02
N ALA A 354 1.23 -21.39 24.98
CA ALA A 354 0.81 -20.60 23.82
C ALA A 354 -0.40 -21.22 23.08
N SER A 355 -0.41 -22.53 22.89
CA SER A 355 -1.48 -23.25 22.16
C SER A 355 -2.84 -23.28 22.87
N LYS A 356 -2.92 -22.81 24.12
CA LYS A 356 -4.20 -22.58 24.82
C LYS A 356 -4.93 -21.35 24.28
N TYR A 357 -4.19 -20.36 23.81
CA TYR A 357 -4.69 -19.07 23.37
C TYR A 357 -4.87 -18.99 21.84
N LEU A 358 -4.09 -19.76 21.09
CA LEU A 358 -4.15 -19.83 19.64
C LEU A 358 -5.21 -20.81 19.13
N ASP A 359 -5.94 -20.44 18.09
CA ASP A 359 -6.85 -21.28 17.31
C ASP A 359 -6.13 -22.02 16.16
N SER A 360 -5.02 -21.45 15.66
CA SER A 360 -4.13 -22.06 14.66
C SER A 360 -2.68 -21.62 14.86
N ILE A 361 -1.75 -22.53 14.60
CA ILE A 361 -0.29 -22.36 14.62
C ILE A 361 0.18 -22.61 13.18
N ASN A 362 0.47 -21.51 12.48
CA ASN A 362 0.75 -21.52 11.05
C ASN A 362 2.27 -21.57 10.85
N ILE A 363 2.84 -22.76 10.68
CA ILE A 363 4.29 -22.91 10.60
C ILE A 363 4.75 -22.49 9.20
N MET A 364 5.65 -21.50 9.11
CA MET A 364 6.23 -21.01 7.87
C MET A 364 7.25 -22.02 7.31
N THR A 365 6.82 -23.20 6.86
CA THR A 365 7.72 -24.28 6.40
C THR A 365 8.25 -24.09 4.97
N TYR A 366 8.80 -22.90 4.74
CA TYR A 366 9.46 -22.40 3.54
C TYR A 366 10.59 -21.46 3.98
N ASP A 367 11.29 -20.81 3.04
CA ASP A 367 12.45 -19.95 3.31
C ASP A 367 13.55 -20.62 4.15
N TYR A 368 13.71 -21.93 4.00
CA TYR A 368 14.80 -22.67 4.62
C TYR A 368 16.17 -22.28 4.06
N HIS A 369 16.26 -22.09 2.73
CA HIS A 369 17.48 -21.68 2.03
C HIS A 369 17.20 -20.52 1.07
N GLY A 370 18.15 -19.59 0.94
CA GLY A 370 17.95 -18.34 0.21
C GLY A 370 19.23 -17.52 0.03
N ALA A 371 19.09 -16.29 -0.49
CA ALA A 371 20.21 -15.43 -0.89
C ALA A 371 21.15 -14.95 0.24
N TRP A 372 20.82 -15.30 1.50
CA TRP A 372 21.65 -15.10 2.69
C TRP A 372 22.70 -16.20 2.91
N GLU A 373 22.58 -17.34 2.22
CA GLU A 373 23.60 -18.42 2.24
C GLU A 373 24.74 -18.15 1.24
N THR A 374 25.76 -19.02 1.21
CA THR A 374 26.85 -18.97 0.22
C THR A 374 26.76 -20.03 -0.87
N ILE A 375 25.81 -20.96 -0.74
CA ILE A 375 25.48 -22.00 -1.72
C ILE A 375 23.97 -22.03 -1.96
N THR A 376 23.55 -22.50 -3.13
CA THR A 376 22.14 -22.75 -3.45
C THR A 376 21.57 -23.88 -2.57
N GLY A 377 20.36 -23.71 -2.06
CA GLY A 377 19.59 -24.77 -1.39
C GLY A 377 18.16 -24.85 -1.91
N HIS A 378 17.35 -25.73 -1.32
CA HIS A 378 15.92 -25.86 -1.65
C HIS A 378 15.05 -24.90 -0.84
N LEU A 379 14.03 -24.30 -1.44
CA LEU A 379 13.15 -23.34 -0.75
C LEU A 379 12.36 -23.99 0.41
N ALA A 380 11.75 -25.13 0.12
CA ALA A 380 10.88 -25.86 1.04
C ALA A 380 11.06 -27.39 0.93
N PRO A 381 12.24 -27.95 1.23
CA PRO A 381 12.45 -29.39 1.18
C PRO A 381 11.57 -30.11 2.21
N LEU A 382 10.79 -31.11 1.80
CA LEU A 382 9.99 -31.91 2.73
C LEU A 382 10.89 -32.72 3.68
N TYR A 383 11.99 -33.27 3.16
CA TYR A 383 12.99 -33.98 3.94
C TYR A 383 14.38 -33.37 3.73
N CYS A 384 15.19 -33.32 4.78
CA CYS A 384 16.56 -32.82 4.74
C CYS A 384 17.45 -33.86 4.05
N ASP A 385 18.29 -33.45 3.08
CA ASP A 385 19.27 -34.35 2.47
C ASP A 385 20.51 -34.53 3.38
N PRO A 386 20.79 -35.72 3.92
CA PRO A 386 21.98 -35.95 4.73
C PRO A 386 23.29 -35.81 3.94
N ASN A 387 23.25 -35.74 2.60
CA ASN A 387 24.42 -35.54 1.75
C ASN A 387 24.70 -34.04 1.47
N ALA A 388 23.76 -33.13 1.76
CA ALA A 388 23.93 -31.70 1.53
C ALA A 388 25.20 -31.16 2.22
N PRO A 389 26.01 -30.30 1.56
CA PRO A 389 27.35 -29.94 2.04
C PRO A 389 27.37 -28.84 3.10
N TYR A 390 26.22 -28.52 3.72
CA TYR A 390 26.12 -27.58 4.84
C TYR A 390 27.00 -28.01 6.01
N THR A 391 27.78 -27.05 6.54
CA THR A 391 28.68 -27.26 7.69
C THR A 391 28.02 -26.99 9.04
N ASP A 392 26.90 -26.27 9.05
CA ASP A 392 26.07 -26.05 10.24
C ASP A 392 25.08 -27.22 10.38
N GLU A 393 25.05 -27.84 11.57
CA GLU A 393 24.21 -29.03 11.80
C GLU A 393 22.72 -28.70 11.92
N ASN A 394 22.34 -27.49 12.34
CA ASN A 394 20.94 -27.05 12.38
C ASN A 394 20.41 -26.86 10.96
N VAL A 395 21.17 -26.16 10.12
CA VAL A 395 20.86 -25.99 8.70
C VAL A 395 20.83 -27.36 7.99
N LYS A 396 21.82 -28.22 8.24
CA LYS A 396 21.91 -29.52 7.55
C LYS A 396 20.79 -30.50 7.89
N TYR A 397 20.37 -30.59 9.16
CA TYR A 397 19.50 -31.67 9.62
C TYR A 397 18.10 -31.23 10.05
N HIS A 398 17.86 -29.92 10.26
CA HIS A 398 16.57 -29.41 10.78
C HIS A 398 15.81 -28.52 9.78
N PHE A 399 16.45 -28.00 8.74
CA PHE A 399 15.83 -27.10 7.75
C PHE A 399 15.05 -27.89 6.68
N CYS A 400 13.97 -28.55 7.10
CA CYS A 400 13.02 -29.23 6.23
C CYS A 400 11.65 -29.41 6.89
N VAL A 401 10.59 -29.38 6.09
CA VAL A 401 9.18 -29.40 6.55
C VAL A 401 8.94 -30.54 7.55
N ASN A 402 9.46 -31.76 7.27
CA ASN A 402 9.29 -32.90 8.15
C ASN A 402 9.92 -32.68 9.53
N TYR A 403 11.15 -32.17 9.61
CA TYR A 403 11.80 -32.00 10.92
C TYR A 403 11.07 -30.95 11.75
N THR A 404 10.79 -29.77 11.18
CA THR A 404 10.02 -28.71 11.84
C THR A 404 8.65 -29.21 12.31
N VAL A 405 7.86 -29.83 11.42
CA VAL A 405 6.52 -30.31 11.77
C VAL A 405 6.55 -31.40 12.84
N GLN A 406 7.48 -32.37 12.76
CA GLN A 406 7.63 -33.37 13.83
C GLN A 406 8.10 -32.76 15.16
N TRP A 407 8.87 -31.67 15.13
CA TRP A 407 9.23 -30.92 16.34
C TRP A 407 7.98 -30.24 16.94
N TYR A 408 7.18 -29.54 16.15
CA TYR A 408 5.94 -28.91 16.64
C TYR A 408 4.93 -29.93 17.18
N ILE A 409 4.77 -31.10 16.53
CA ILE A 409 3.92 -32.21 17.02
C ILE A 409 4.35 -32.70 18.42
N GLN A 410 5.62 -32.55 18.80
CA GLN A 410 6.14 -32.95 20.12
C GLN A 410 5.92 -31.88 21.21
N HIS A 411 5.71 -30.62 20.83
CA HIS A 411 5.64 -29.48 21.77
C HIS A 411 4.25 -28.82 21.85
N VAL A 412 3.41 -28.99 20.82
CA VAL A 412 2.02 -28.53 20.79
C VAL A 412 1.10 -29.69 21.24
N PRO A 413 0.36 -29.58 22.37
CA PRO A 413 -0.50 -30.65 22.87
C PRO A 413 -1.64 -31.07 21.93
N ASP A 414 -2.12 -30.14 21.09
CA ASP A 414 -3.15 -30.39 20.08
C ASP A 414 -2.61 -30.11 18.67
N LYS A 415 -2.14 -31.17 18.01
CA LYS A 415 -1.64 -31.11 16.62
C LYS A 415 -2.69 -30.69 15.59
N THR A 416 -3.99 -30.69 15.91
CA THR A 416 -5.04 -30.22 14.98
C THR A 416 -5.05 -28.70 14.82
N LYS A 417 -4.30 -27.98 15.68
CA LYS A 417 -4.01 -26.56 15.52
C LYS A 417 -2.82 -26.27 14.59
N ILE A 418 -2.01 -27.27 14.23
CA ILE A 418 -0.84 -27.06 13.37
C ILE A 418 -1.29 -27.01 11.90
N THR A 419 -0.84 -25.99 11.14
CA THR A 419 -0.89 -26.00 9.67
C THR A 419 0.51 -26.01 9.06
N VAL A 420 0.63 -26.59 7.86
CA VAL A 420 1.88 -26.69 7.09
C VAL A 420 1.96 -25.53 6.08
N GLY A 421 3.04 -24.76 6.13
CA GLY A 421 3.29 -23.66 5.19
C GLY A 421 3.72 -24.14 3.80
N LEU A 422 3.07 -23.60 2.77
CA LEU A 422 3.29 -23.89 1.36
C LEU A 422 3.68 -22.59 0.62
N PRO A 423 4.87 -22.53 -0.01
CA PRO A 423 5.26 -21.40 -0.84
C PRO A 423 4.63 -21.51 -2.23
N PHE A 424 3.87 -20.49 -2.64
CA PHE A 424 3.37 -20.33 -4.02
C PHE A 424 4.33 -19.47 -4.88
N TYR A 425 5.58 -19.38 -4.43
CA TYR A 425 6.69 -18.64 -5.03
C TYR A 425 7.94 -19.52 -5.06
N SER A 426 9.04 -18.95 -5.53
CA SER A 426 10.34 -19.59 -5.68
C SER A 426 11.48 -18.73 -5.13
N ARG A 427 12.65 -19.33 -4.94
CA ARG A 427 13.91 -18.58 -4.75
C ARG A 427 14.91 -18.94 -5.83
N SER A 428 15.56 -17.92 -6.38
CA SER A 428 16.48 -18.06 -7.52
C SER A 428 17.82 -17.37 -7.28
N PHE A 429 18.87 -17.94 -7.90
CA PHE A 429 20.27 -17.64 -7.61
C PHE A 429 21.03 -17.51 -8.94
N ALA A 430 21.99 -16.58 -9.01
CA ALA A 430 22.72 -16.26 -10.25
C ALA A 430 24.21 -16.70 -10.21
N ASN A 431 24.81 -16.75 -11.40
CA ASN A 431 26.21 -17.15 -11.64
C ASN A 431 26.54 -18.60 -11.22
N VAL A 432 25.53 -19.43 -10.98
CA VAL A 432 25.66 -20.78 -10.42
C VAL A 432 26.38 -21.75 -11.39
N PRO A 433 27.45 -22.44 -10.96
CA PRO A 433 28.13 -23.47 -11.75
C PRO A 433 27.22 -24.64 -12.18
N PRO A 434 27.53 -25.32 -13.31
CA PRO A 434 26.72 -26.44 -13.83
C PRO A 434 26.90 -27.76 -13.08
N GLU A 435 27.89 -27.87 -12.21
CA GLU A 435 28.08 -29.01 -11.32
C GLU A 435 26.80 -29.34 -10.54
N ASN A 436 26.41 -30.62 -10.49
CA ASN A 436 25.16 -31.08 -9.87
C ASN A 436 23.88 -30.33 -10.34
N ASN A 437 23.89 -29.82 -11.57
CA ASN A 437 22.84 -28.99 -12.16
C ASN A 437 22.48 -27.80 -11.27
N GLY A 438 23.52 -27.13 -10.76
CA GLY A 438 23.41 -25.97 -9.89
C GLY A 438 23.02 -26.27 -8.44
N LEU A 439 22.57 -27.47 -8.07
CA LEU A 439 22.17 -27.79 -6.70
C LEU A 439 23.40 -27.92 -5.77
N TYR A 440 23.33 -27.27 -4.61
CA TYR A 440 24.40 -27.13 -3.62
C TYR A 440 25.71 -26.53 -4.16
N GLN A 441 25.62 -25.67 -5.18
CA GLN A 441 26.77 -24.96 -5.74
C GLN A 441 26.90 -23.53 -5.19
N PRO A 442 28.11 -22.96 -5.15
CA PRO A 442 28.30 -21.55 -4.81
C PRO A 442 27.66 -20.64 -5.87
N PHE A 443 27.06 -19.53 -5.42
CA PHE A 443 26.41 -18.55 -6.30
C PHE A 443 26.98 -17.15 -6.08
N SER A 444 26.58 -16.18 -6.91
CA SER A 444 26.88 -14.77 -6.67
C SER A 444 25.74 -13.89 -7.17
N GLY A 445 25.02 -13.29 -6.23
CA GLY A 445 23.79 -12.54 -6.49
C GLY A 445 22.61 -13.41 -6.90
N THR A 446 21.49 -12.76 -7.19
CA THR A 446 20.25 -13.37 -7.69
C THR A 446 19.87 -12.71 -9.03
N PRO A 447 19.05 -13.35 -9.88
CA PRO A 447 18.38 -12.62 -10.94
C PRO A 447 17.34 -11.65 -10.35
N ALA A 448 16.71 -10.85 -11.20
CA ALA A 448 15.48 -10.13 -10.84
C ALA A 448 14.36 -11.13 -10.54
N GLY A 449 13.54 -10.83 -9.55
CA GLY A 449 12.28 -11.53 -9.31
C GLY A 449 11.20 -11.13 -10.31
N THR A 450 9.98 -11.63 -10.11
CA THR A 450 8.82 -11.27 -10.95
C THR A 450 8.41 -9.80 -10.74
N TRP A 451 8.65 -9.25 -9.54
CA TRP A 451 8.16 -7.93 -9.13
C TRP A 451 9.28 -7.01 -8.66
N GLY A 452 10.08 -6.50 -9.60
CA GLY A 452 11.13 -5.52 -9.34
C GLY A 452 12.57 -6.08 -9.48
N PRO A 453 13.58 -5.22 -9.32
CA PRO A 453 14.98 -5.58 -9.55
C PRO A 453 15.53 -6.56 -8.50
N ALA A 454 16.66 -7.20 -8.83
CA ALA A 454 17.28 -8.26 -8.04
C ALA A 454 17.60 -7.87 -6.58
N TYR A 455 18.00 -6.61 -6.35
CA TYR A 455 18.38 -6.13 -5.02
C TYR A 455 17.18 -5.80 -4.10
N GLU A 456 15.96 -5.72 -4.65
CA GLU A 456 14.70 -5.57 -3.89
C GLU A 456 14.00 -6.92 -3.71
N THR A 457 14.04 -7.77 -4.74
CA THR A 457 13.33 -9.06 -4.79
C THR A 457 14.11 -10.24 -4.20
N TYR A 458 15.43 -10.14 -4.05
CA TYR A 458 16.30 -11.24 -3.60
C TYR A 458 16.05 -12.58 -4.32
N GLY A 459 15.75 -12.50 -5.63
CA GLY A 459 15.49 -13.66 -6.49
C GLY A 459 14.13 -14.35 -6.29
N VAL A 460 13.15 -13.69 -5.66
CA VAL A 460 11.79 -14.24 -5.51
C VAL A 460 10.99 -14.12 -6.82
N MET A 461 10.59 -15.26 -7.41
CA MET A 461 9.66 -15.29 -8.55
C MET A 461 8.37 -16.03 -8.20
N ASP A 462 7.25 -15.53 -8.71
CA ASP A 462 5.91 -16.13 -8.57
C ASP A 462 5.84 -17.48 -9.28
N TYR A 463 4.95 -18.38 -8.86
CA TYR A 463 4.88 -19.74 -9.42
C TYR A 463 4.74 -19.76 -10.95
N TRP A 464 3.88 -18.93 -11.53
CA TRP A 464 3.66 -18.90 -12.99
C TRP A 464 4.89 -18.48 -13.78
N ASP A 465 5.65 -17.55 -13.21
CA ASP A 465 6.88 -17.06 -13.80
C ASP A 465 7.94 -18.19 -13.87
N VAL A 466 7.91 -19.14 -12.94
CA VAL A 466 8.72 -20.37 -12.98
C VAL A 466 8.10 -21.46 -13.86
N ALA A 467 6.77 -21.59 -13.86
CA ALA A 467 6.06 -22.55 -14.71
C ALA A 467 6.28 -22.28 -16.21
N GLU A 468 6.35 -21.02 -16.64
CA GLU A 468 6.70 -20.65 -18.01
C GLU A 468 8.17 -20.96 -18.32
N LYS A 469 9.09 -20.66 -17.40
CA LYS A 469 10.51 -21.02 -17.52
C LYS A 469 10.69 -22.55 -17.65
N ASN A 470 9.88 -23.34 -16.94
CA ASN A 470 9.82 -24.81 -17.01
C ASN A 470 9.29 -25.34 -18.37
N GLN A 471 8.48 -24.57 -19.11
CA GLN A 471 8.07 -24.93 -20.48
C GLN A 471 9.08 -24.49 -21.56
N SER A 472 10.09 -23.69 -21.19
CA SER A 472 11.12 -23.25 -22.12
C SER A 472 12.19 -24.33 -22.35
N SER A 473 12.91 -24.25 -23.49
CA SER A 473 14.10 -25.08 -23.73
C SER A 473 15.38 -24.49 -23.13
N GLU A 474 15.29 -23.50 -22.24
CA GLU A 474 16.43 -22.80 -21.63
C GLU A 474 16.73 -23.28 -20.20
N TYR A 475 15.74 -23.88 -19.55
CA TYR A 475 15.84 -24.43 -18.20
C TYR A 475 15.57 -25.94 -18.21
N GLU A 476 16.40 -26.69 -17.51
CA GLU A 476 16.23 -28.11 -17.26
C GLU A 476 15.45 -28.30 -15.94
N TYR A 477 14.36 -29.07 -15.99
CA TYR A 477 13.62 -29.47 -14.79
C TYR A 477 14.29 -30.63 -14.08
N HIS A 478 14.42 -30.50 -12.77
CA HIS A 478 14.97 -31.53 -11.90
C HIS A 478 14.07 -31.73 -10.67
N TRP A 479 14.12 -32.94 -10.12
CA TRP A 479 13.34 -33.33 -8.95
C TRP A 479 14.25 -34.03 -7.94
N ASP A 480 14.18 -33.60 -6.68
CA ASP A 480 14.93 -34.25 -5.61
C ASP A 480 14.17 -35.47 -5.04
N PRO A 481 14.66 -36.71 -5.23
CA PRO A 481 13.99 -37.91 -4.72
C PRO A 481 14.16 -38.10 -3.21
N ILE A 482 15.04 -37.36 -2.55
CA ILE A 482 15.20 -37.33 -1.09
C ILE A 482 14.31 -36.22 -0.54
N ALA A 483 14.55 -34.97 -0.96
CA ALA A 483 13.88 -33.79 -0.42
C ALA A 483 12.43 -33.58 -0.89
N GLN A 484 11.99 -34.28 -1.95
CA GLN A 484 10.64 -34.21 -2.53
C GLN A 484 10.22 -32.78 -2.93
N VAL A 485 11.10 -32.09 -3.65
CA VAL A 485 10.94 -30.70 -4.11
C VAL A 485 11.56 -30.55 -5.51
N ALA A 486 11.10 -29.55 -6.26
CA ALA A 486 11.55 -29.29 -7.63
C ALA A 486 12.61 -28.17 -7.68
N TRP A 487 13.45 -28.23 -8.72
CA TRP A 487 14.25 -27.09 -9.12
C TRP A 487 14.40 -27.02 -10.64
N LEU A 488 14.60 -25.80 -11.16
CA LEU A 488 15.06 -25.55 -12.52
C LEU A 488 16.53 -25.15 -12.49
N TYR A 489 17.29 -25.56 -13.50
CA TYR A 489 18.62 -25.04 -13.75
C TYR A 489 18.80 -24.64 -15.23
N SER A 490 19.37 -23.47 -15.49
CA SER A 490 19.76 -23.05 -16.85
C SER A 490 21.28 -23.08 -16.98
N PRO A 491 21.88 -24.04 -17.73
CA PRO A 491 23.31 -24.08 -17.97
C PRO A 491 23.84 -22.87 -18.77
N SER A 492 23.00 -22.26 -19.61
CA SER A 492 23.35 -21.08 -20.42
C SER A 492 23.32 -19.79 -19.61
N LYS A 493 22.26 -19.56 -18.81
CA LYS A 493 22.13 -18.36 -17.96
C LYS A 493 22.85 -18.49 -16.61
N ARG A 494 23.25 -19.71 -16.21
CA ARG A 494 23.81 -20.02 -14.88
C ARG A 494 22.87 -19.58 -13.74
N ILE A 495 21.59 -19.88 -13.90
CA ILE A 495 20.53 -19.58 -12.93
C ILE A 495 19.98 -20.90 -12.39
N PHE A 496 19.88 -20.99 -11.06
CA PHE A 496 19.18 -22.04 -10.32
C PHE A 496 17.89 -21.45 -9.73
N ILE A 497 16.78 -22.17 -9.78
CA ILE A 497 15.47 -21.75 -9.23
C ILE A 497 14.86 -22.94 -8.46
N THR A 498 14.60 -22.79 -7.16
CA THR A 498 13.93 -23.80 -6.33
C THR A 498 12.50 -23.37 -5.99
N PHE A 499 11.54 -24.29 -6.11
CA PHE A 499 10.12 -23.99 -6.04
C PHE A 499 9.29 -25.24 -5.69
N ASP A 500 8.07 -25.03 -5.22
CA ASP A 500 7.04 -26.07 -5.20
C ASP A 500 6.28 -26.07 -6.52
N ASP A 501 6.13 -27.25 -7.12
CA ASP A 501 5.22 -27.52 -8.22
C ASP A 501 3.98 -28.28 -7.70
N PRO A 502 2.93 -28.53 -8.52
CA PRO A 502 1.77 -29.32 -8.10
C PRO A 502 2.13 -30.68 -7.47
N ARG A 503 3.25 -31.30 -7.89
CA ARG A 503 3.70 -32.57 -7.32
C ARG A 503 4.25 -32.39 -5.91
N ALA A 504 5.06 -31.37 -5.66
CA ALA A 504 5.54 -31.03 -4.33
C ALA A 504 4.40 -30.63 -3.38
N ILE A 505 3.47 -29.79 -3.84
CA ILE A 505 2.25 -29.39 -3.10
C ILE A 505 1.41 -30.62 -2.71
N GLY A 506 1.08 -31.49 -3.68
CA GLY A 506 0.28 -32.69 -3.42
C GLY A 506 0.93 -33.62 -2.39
N ILE A 507 2.25 -33.85 -2.50
CA ILE A 507 3.01 -34.67 -1.55
C ILE A 507 3.03 -34.05 -0.13
N LYS A 508 3.07 -32.72 -0.02
CA LYS A 508 3.01 -32.01 1.27
C LYS A 508 1.62 -32.04 1.89
N VAL A 509 0.55 -31.98 1.09
CA VAL A 509 -0.83 -32.17 1.58
C VAL A 509 -1.06 -33.62 2.02
N ASP A 510 -0.57 -34.61 1.26
CA ASP A 510 -0.59 -36.02 1.68
C ASP A 510 0.18 -36.24 3.00
N TYR A 511 1.33 -35.57 3.17
CA TYR A 511 2.10 -35.58 4.43
C TYR A 511 1.32 -34.93 5.58
N MET A 512 0.65 -33.80 5.35
CA MET A 512 -0.20 -33.11 6.34
C MET A 512 -1.35 -34.02 6.80
N LEU A 513 -2.09 -34.61 5.86
CA LEU A 513 -3.18 -35.55 6.12
C LEU A 513 -2.70 -36.80 6.87
N LYS A 514 -1.58 -37.39 6.44
CA LYS A 514 -0.96 -38.56 7.09
C LYS A 514 -0.53 -38.32 8.53
N ASN A 515 -0.12 -37.08 8.86
CA ASN A 515 0.18 -36.70 10.23
C ASN A 515 -1.07 -36.29 11.02
N GLY A 516 -2.22 -36.07 10.38
CA GLY A 516 -3.47 -35.67 11.01
C GLY A 516 -3.36 -34.31 11.66
N LEU A 517 -3.03 -33.31 10.86
CA LEU A 517 -2.86 -31.90 11.23
C LEU A 517 -4.10 -31.08 10.86
N GLY A 518 -4.10 -29.79 11.20
CA GLY A 518 -5.24 -28.89 11.01
C GLY A 518 -5.49 -28.44 9.57
N GLY A 519 -4.48 -28.52 8.70
CA GLY A 519 -4.55 -28.04 7.32
C GLY A 519 -3.24 -27.44 6.82
N VAL A 520 -3.34 -26.50 5.88
CA VAL A 520 -2.22 -25.81 5.23
C VAL A 520 -2.38 -24.29 5.27
N MET A 521 -1.24 -23.60 5.27
CA MET A 521 -1.12 -22.17 5.15
C MET A 521 -0.31 -21.83 3.89
N ILE A 522 -0.70 -20.78 3.17
CA ILE A 522 -0.21 -20.46 1.84
C ILE A 522 0.30 -19.02 1.80
N TRP A 523 1.60 -18.87 1.52
CA TRP A 523 2.21 -17.59 1.15
C TRP A 523 2.64 -17.66 -0.33
N GLU A 524 2.08 -16.89 -1.26
CA GLU A 524 0.96 -15.96 -1.16
C GLU A 524 -0.05 -16.22 -2.30
N ILE A 525 -1.33 -15.86 -2.12
CA ILE A 525 -2.36 -16.22 -3.11
C ILE A 525 -2.17 -15.54 -4.47
N THR A 526 -1.50 -14.38 -4.48
CA THR A 526 -1.30 -13.57 -5.68
C THR A 526 -0.40 -14.28 -6.71
N ALA A 527 0.59 -15.05 -6.23
CA ALA A 527 1.63 -15.69 -7.04
C ALA A 527 1.19 -16.98 -7.77
N ASP A 528 0.06 -17.57 -7.36
CA ASP A 528 -0.56 -18.74 -8.02
C ASP A 528 -1.63 -18.35 -9.06
N ARG A 529 -2.06 -17.08 -9.13
CA ARG A 529 -2.99 -16.67 -10.19
C ARG A 529 -2.25 -16.52 -11.52
N LYS A 530 -2.68 -17.25 -12.55
CA LYS A 530 -2.13 -17.04 -13.89
C LYS A 530 -2.58 -15.68 -14.45
N PRO A 531 -1.66 -14.80 -14.91
CA PRO A 531 -2.00 -13.51 -15.49
C PRO A 531 -3.09 -13.59 -16.55
N GLY A 532 -4.10 -12.70 -16.44
CA GLY A 532 -5.25 -12.65 -17.35
C GLY A 532 -6.31 -13.75 -17.15
N THR A 533 -6.28 -14.52 -16.06
CA THR A 533 -7.25 -15.59 -15.76
C THR A 533 -7.58 -15.68 -14.27
N ASN A 534 -8.48 -16.62 -13.92
CA ASN A 534 -8.78 -17.01 -12.53
C ASN A 534 -8.19 -18.41 -12.20
N ASP A 535 -7.18 -18.87 -12.94
CA ASP A 535 -6.57 -20.19 -12.76
C ASP A 535 -5.57 -20.17 -11.59
N HIS A 536 -5.73 -21.10 -10.64
CA HIS A 536 -4.94 -21.23 -9.40
C HIS A 536 -4.51 -22.70 -9.19
N PRO A 537 -3.52 -23.21 -9.96
CA PRO A 537 -3.21 -24.63 -10.03
C PRO A 537 -2.60 -25.20 -8.74
N LEU A 538 -1.82 -24.43 -7.98
CA LEU A 538 -1.28 -24.93 -6.71
C LEU A 538 -2.42 -25.05 -5.68
N LEU A 539 -3.32 -24.07 -5.61
CA LEU A 539 -4.51 -24.16 -4.75
C LEU A 539 -5.47 -25.28 -5.18
N ASP A 540 -5.75 -25.42 -6.48
CA ASP A 540 -6.59 -26.50 -6.99
C ASP A 540 -5.97 -27.88 -6.70
N THR A 541 -4.63 -27.97 -6.67
CA THR A 541 -3.92 -29.19 -6.26
C THR A 541 -4.05 -29.47 -4.75
N VAL A 542 -4.04 -28.44 -3.90
CA VAL A 542 -4.37 -28.58 -2.47
C VAL A 542 -5.76 -29.18 -2.32
N LEU A 543 -6.77 -28.63 -3.00
CA LEU A 543 -8.14 -29.12 -2.92
C LEU A 543 -8.31 -30.54 -3.49
N GLN A 544 -7.58 -30.88 -4.55
CA GLN A 544 -7.57 -32.24 -5.10
C GLN A 544 -7.06 -33.26 -4.07
N HIS A 545 -6.01 -32.93 -3.32
CA HIS A 545 -5.41 -33.84 -2.33
C HIS A 545 -6.18 -33.91 -1.00
N LEU A 546 -6.82 -32.82 -0.56
CA LEU A 546 -7.71 -32.86 0.61
C LEU A 546 -8.91 -33.80 0.41
N GLY A 547 -9.38 -33.97 -0.82
CA GLY A 547 -10.53 -34.84 -1.16
C GLY A 547 -11.89 -34.28 -0.74
N GLU A 548 -11.89 -33.19 0.02
CA GLU A 548 -13.05 -32.36 0.37
C GLU A 548 -12.83 -30.92 -0.10
N LYS A 549 -13.93 -30.17 -0.25
CA LYS A 549 -13.87 -28.74 -0.57
C LYS A 549 -14.12 -27.90 0.68
N PRO A 550 -13.36 -26.82 0.90
CA PRO A 550 -13.72 -25.76 1.85
C PRO A 550 -15.19 -25.35 1.74
N PRO A 551 -15.92 -25.26 2.87
CA PRO A 551 -17.31 -24.81 2.89
C PRO A 551 -17.35 -23.29 2.68
N ALA A 552 -17.39 -22.88 1.43
CA ALA A 552 -17.54 -21.48 1.03
C ALA A 552 -18.86 -21.32 0.27
N TRP A 553 -19.91 -20.92 0.99
CA TRP A 553 -21.28 -20.84 0.46
C TRP A 553 -21.70 -19.39 0.19
N ILE A 554 -22.24 -19.16 -1.00
CA ILE A 554 -22.77 -17.87 -1.46
C ILE A 554 -24.27 -17.80 -1.14
N PRO A 555 -24.76 -16.84 -0.33
CA PRO A 555 -26.19 -16.62 -0.13
C PRO A 555 -26.83 -15.95 -1.35
N ASP A 556 -27.94 -16.51 -1.86
CA ASP A 556 -28.72 -15.90 -2.95
C ASP A 556 -29.25 -14.48 -2.59
N THR A 557 -29.51 -14.23 -1.30
CA THR A 557 -29.81 -12.90 -0.73
C THR A 557 -29.43 -12.82 0.75
N TYR A 558 -28.71 -11.77 1.20
CA TYR A 558 -28.54 -11.51 2.64
C TYR A 558 -28.22 -10.05 3.03
N TYR A 559 -28.81 -9.59 4.14
CA TYR A 559 -28.56 -8.32 4.83
C TYR A 559 -28.16 -8.58 6.30
N ILE A 560 -27.24 -7.77 6.85
CA ILE A 560 -26.70 -7.92 8.22
C ILE A 560 -27.34 -6.89 9.16
N GLY A 561 -27.60 -7.28 10.42
CA GLY A 561 -27.97 -6.40 11.54
C GLY A 561 -27.07 -6.65 12.76
N SER A 562 -26.94 -5.66 13.65
CA SER A 562 -25.79 -5.49 14.57
C SER A 562 -26.04 -5.79 16.07
N ASN A 563 -24.96 -5.68 16.84
CA ASN A 563 -24.64 -6.24 18.17
C ASN A 563 -25.53 -5.76 19.35
N ILE A 564 -25.33 -6.33 20.55
CA ILE A 564 -26.19 -6.10 21.73
C ILE A 564 -25.77 -4.87 22.56
N PRO A 565 -26.71 -3.96 22.92
CA PRO A 565 -26.45 -2.90 23.90
C PRO A 565 -26.33 -3.41 25.35
N SER A 566 -25.27 -3.00 26.04
CA SER A 566 -24.86 -3.42 27.39
C SER A 566 -25.75 -2.96 28.58
N ASN A 567 -27.03 -2.62 28.34
CA ASN A 567 -27.88 -1.91 29.31
C ASN A 567 -29.35 -2.38 29.33
N ILE A 568 -29.58 -3.70 29.21
CA ILE A 568 -30.90 -4.31 29.47
C ILE A 568 -30.83 -5.12 30.76
N THR A 569 -31.41 -4.59 31.84
CA THR A 569 -31.77 -5.39 33.02
C THR A 569 -33.05 -6.17 32.72
N VAL A 570 -32.91 -7.50 32.60
CA VAL A 570 -34.06 -8.41 32.50
C VAL A 570 -34.84 -8.37 33.84
N PRO A 571 -36.15 -8.06 33.84
CA PRO A 571 -36.96 -8.19 35.04
C PRO A 571 -37.04 -9.66 35.46
N GLU A 572 -36.82 -9.96 36.74
CA GLU A 572 -37.01 -11.34 37.23
C GLU A 572 -38.45 -11.81 36.95
N PRO A 573 -38.63 -13.04 36.44
CA PRO A 573 -39.97 -13.57 36.16
C PRO A 573 -40.75 -13.67 37.48
N THR A 574 -41.90 -13.00 37.54
CA THR A 574 -42.77 -13.03 38.71
C THR A 574 -43.14 -14.49 39.04
N PRO A 575 -42.87 -14.99 40.27
CA PRO A 575 -43.11 -16.38 40.59
C PRO A 575 -44.57 -16.80 40.34
N LEU A 576 -44.75 -17.95 39.70
CA LEU A 576 -46.07 -18.56 39.55
C LEU A 576 -46.70 -18.83 40.93
N PRO A 577 -48.03 -18.68 41.08
CA PRO A 577 -48.70 -18.86 42.37
C PRO A 577 -48.51 -20.29 42.88
N PRO A 578 -48.33 -20.48 44.21
CA PRO A 578 -47.91 -21.75 44.78
C PRO A 578 -48.97 -22.85 44.63
N SER A 579 -48.55 -24.02 44.15
CA SER A 579 -49.29 -25.27 44.29
C SER A 579 -49.08 -25.86 45.70
N ASN A 580 -50.16 -26.25 46.37
CA ASN A 580 -50.12 -26.65 47.79
C ASN A 580 -49.33 -27.94 48.07
N GLU A 581 -48.57 -27.88 49.17
CA GLU A 581 -48.27 -28.93 50.16
C GLU A 581 -48.27 -30.41 49.76
N THR A 582 -47.14 -31.10 49.99
CA THR A 582 -47.05 -32.07 51.11
C THR A 582 -45.61 -32.49 51.46
N THR A 583 -45.21 -32.25 52.71
CA THR A 583 -44.06 -32.82 53.45
C THR A 583 -44.52 -34.07 54.26
N PRO A 584 -43.66 -34.95 54.87
CA PRO A 584 -42.40 -34.73 55.62
C PRO A 584 -41.24 -35.67 55.16
N GLU A 585 -40.10 -35.95 55.84
CA GLU A 585 -39.57 -35.85 57.24
C GLU A 585 -38.02 -36.11 57.15
N ASP A 586 -37.05 -35.76 58.02
CA ASP A 586 -36.80 -34.77 59.11
C ASP A 586 -35.27 -34.81 59.47
N ASN A 587 -34.80 -33.97 60.42
CA ASN A 587 -33.53 -34.00 61.19
C ASN A 587 -32.29 -33.18 60.73
N GLN A 588 -32.13 -31.99 61.36
CA GLN A 588 -31.14 -31.68 62.44
C GLN A 588 -29.63 -32.02 62.21
N THR A 589 -28.62 -31.19 62.55
CA THR A 589 -28.49 -30.02 63.47
C THR A 589 -27.31 -29.07 63.08
N ASN A 590 -27.17 -27.93 63.78
CA ASN A 590 -26.13 -26.88 63.62
C ASN A 590 -25.40 -26.65 64.98
N PRO A 591 -24.08 -26.30 65.05
CA PRO A 591 -23.68 -24.91 65.38
C PRO A 591 -22.25 -24.46 64.91
N ASN A 592 -21.82 -23.26 65.34
CA ASN A 592 -20.56 -22.53 65.08
C ASN A 592 -20.13 -21.78 66.42
N PRO A 593 -19.12 -20.87 66.56
CA PRO A 593 -18.13 -20.32 65.61
C PRO A 593 -16.67 -20.00 66.10
N SER A 594 -15.75 -19.85 65.13
CA SER A 594 -14.63 -18.85 65.08
C SER A 594 -13.34 -18.92 65.95
N GLN A 595 -12.35 -18.12 65.51
CA GLN A 595 -11.11 -17.59 66.15
C GLN A 595 -9.77 -18.37 66.12
N GLY A 596 -8.69 -17.59 65.92
CA GLY A 596 -7.25 -17.94 65.97
C GLY A 596 -6.40 -16.84 65.31
N ASN A 597 -5.24 -16.43 65.86
CA ASN A 597 -4.46 -15.26 65.40
C ASN A 597 -2.93 -15.42 65.61
N GLU A 598 -2.15 -14.48 65.04
CA GLU A 598 -0.93 -13.87 65.60
C GLU A 598 0.53 -14.32 65.23
N THR A 599 1.38 -13.29 65.09
CA THR A 599 2.88 -13.23 65.16
C THR A 599 3.80 -13.39 63.92
N ASN A 600 4.96 -12.70 64.03
CA ASN A 600 6.04 -12.44 63.07
C ASN A 600 7.38 -12.56 63.85
N PRO A 601 8.52 -13.04 63.29
CA PRO A 601 9.59 -12.10 62.90
C PRO A 601 10.55 -12.54 61.75
N ASN A 602 11.31 -11.57 61.23
CA ASN A 602 12.50 -11.72 60.37
C ASN A 602 13.80 -11.75 61.23
N PRO A 603 14.91 -12.42 60.85
CA PRO A 603 16.02 -11.73 60.15
C PRO A 603 16.88 -12.59 59.18
N SER A 604 17.77 -11.94 58.42
CA SER A 604 18.86 -12.52 57.58
C SER A 604 20.25 -12.21 58.18
N PRO A 605 21.25 -13.10 58.08
CA PRO A 605 22.40 -12.93 57.15
C PRO A 605 22.90 -14.28 56.55
N GLY A 606 23.94 -14.42 55.71
CA GLY A 606 24.90 -13.50 55.06
C GLY A 606 26.36 -14.05 55.09
N ASN A 607 27.17 -13.77 54.04
CA ASN A 607 28.64 -13.94 53.94
C ASN A 607 29.22 -15.41 53.91
N GLU A 608 30.40 -15.77 53.35
CA GLU A 608 31.39 -15.05 52.50
C GLU A 608 32.41 -15.97 51.72
N THR A 609 32.63 -15.67 50.43
CA THR A 609 33.91 -15.49 49.66
C THR A 609 35.14 -16.46 49.61
N THR A 610 35.67 -16.61 48.36
CA THR A 610 37.10 -16.50 47.91
C THR A 610 38.11 -17.66 48.16
N PRO A 611 39.34 -17.69 47.53
CA PRO A 611 40.02 -16.66 46.70
C PRO A 611 40.74 -17.09 45.38
N SER A 612 40.96 -16.08 44.49
CA SER A 612 42.21 -15.60 43.82
C SER A 612 43.20 -16.59 43.13
N ASP A 613 44.23 -16.24 42.33
CA ASP A 613 44.86 -15.01 41.74
C ASP A 613 45.88 -15.52 40.66
N ASN A 614 46.57 -14.80 39.73
CA ASN A 614 46.61 -13.49 39.05
C ASN A 614 47.65 -13.65 37.87
N GLN A 615 48.05 -12.78 36.93
CA GLN A 615 47.82 -11.39 36.42
C GLN A 615 48.25 -11.46 34.89
N THR A 616 48.60 -10.50 34.00
CA THR A 616 48.93 -9.05 33.92
C THR A 616 48.73 -8.56 32.45
N THR A 617 48.96 -7.28 32.14
CA THR A 617 48.84 -6.64 30.81
C THR A 617 50.19 -6.09 30.28
N PRO A 618 50.25 -5.43 29.08
CA PRO A 618 50.12 -3.95 29.06
C PRO A 618 49.54 -3.30 27.78
N SER A 619 49.04 -2.04 27.93
CA SER A 619 49.09 -0.87 27.00
C SER A 619 48.74 -0.97 25.49
N THR A 620 48.11 0.00 24.81
CA THR A 620 47.06 1.03 25.06
C THR A 620 46.89 1.83 23.76
N GLY A 621 45.67 2.27 23.44
CA GLY A 621 45.41 3.30 22.43
C GLY A 621 44.38 4.31 22.95
N ASP A 622 44.78 5.58 22.99
CA ASP A 622 44.06 6.81 23.34
C ASP A 622 42.64 6.72 23.95
N PHE A 623 42.55 6.97 25.26
CA PHE A 623 41.30 7.30 25.95
C PHE A 623 41.02 8.80 25.88
N VAL A 624 39.91 9.19 25.25
CA VAL A 624 39.33 10.52 25.47
C VAL A 624 38.70 10.57 26.86
N LYS A 625 38.87 11.68 27.59
CA LYS A 625 38.36 11.82 28.96
C LYS A 625 36.81 11.85 28.97
N PRO A 626 36.14 10.97 29.73
CA PRO A 626 34.69 11.05 29.97
C PRO A 626 34.27 12.42 30.51
N GLY A 627 33.16 12.93 29.99
CA GLY A 627 32.61 14.24 30.30
C GLY A 627 33.40 15.40 29.72
N SER A 628 33.79 15.33 28.45
CA SER A 628 34.40 16.45 27.71
C SER A 628 33.62 16.81 26.46
N LEU A 629 33.59 18.10 26.09
CA LEU A 629 32.93 18.60 24.89
C LEU A 629 33.94 19.31 23.98
N SER A 630 33.88 19.05 22.68
CA SER A 630 34.66 19.77 21.67
C SER A 630 33.74 20.36 20.61
N VAL A 631 34.06 21.59 20.19
CA VAL A 631 33.29 22.33 19.17
C VAL A 631 34.21 22.71 18.02
N LYS A 632 33.85 22.33 16.80
CA LYS A 632 34.41 22.85 15.56
C LYS A 632 33.45 23.91 15.02
N VAL A 633 34.00 25.04 14.59
CA VAL A 633 33.24 26.22 14.15
C VAL A 633 33.61 26.55 12.72
N THR A 634 32.60 26.80 11.88
CA THR A 634 32.79 27.21 10.48
C THR A 634 31.90 28.41 10.19
N ASP A 635 32.47 29.58 9.89
CA ASP A 635 31.74 30.83 9.72
C ASP A 635 31.71 31.24 8.24
N TRP A 636 30.50 31.39 7.70
CA TRP A 636 30.25 31.74 6.31
C TRP A 636 29.29 32.95 6.19
N GLY A 637 29.14 33.74 7.27
CA GLY A 637 28.13 34.81 7.41
C GLY A 637 26.85 34.36 8.14
N ASN A 638 26.59 33.06 8.13
CA ASN A 638 25.96 32.35 9.26
C ASN A 638 27.03 31.38 9.81
N THR A 639 27.02 31.13 11.12
CA THR A 639 28.04 30.33 11.79
C THR A 639 27.53 28.94 12.15
N GLU A 640 28.22 27.92 11.64
CA GLU A 640 27.98 26.50 11.89
C GLU A 640 28.83 25.99 13.07
N TYR A 641 28.21 25.19 13.94
CA TYR A 641 28.82 24.62 15.13
C TYR A 641 28.64 23.09 15.17
N ASP A 642 29.72 22.36 14.87
CA ASP A 642 29.82 20.91 15.08
C ASP A 642 30.17 20.64 16.54
N VAL A 643 29.31 19.98 17.29
CA VAL A 643 29.50 19.66 18.72
C VAL A 643 29.68 18.16 18.91
N THR A 644 30.84 17.76 19.45
CA THR A 644 31.14 16.38 19.85
C THR A 644 31.21 16.29 21.37
N LEU A 645 30.45 15.36 21.94
CA LEU A 645 30.38 15.08 23.37
C LEU A 645 31.02 13.71 23.63
N ASN A 646 32.06 13.66 24.45
CA ASN A 646 32.72 12.41 24.86
C ASN A 646 32.32 12.10 26.30
N LEU A 647 31.25 11.32 26.45
CA LEU A 647 30.55 11.10 27.71
C LEU A 647 31.09 9.89 28.48
N GLY A 648 31.67 8.91 27.79
CA GLY A 648 32.25 7.69 28.37
C GLY A 648 31.23 6.65 28.86
N GLY A 649 29.94 6.90 28.67
CA GLY A 649 28.82 6.03 28.99
C GLY A 649 27.53 6.56 28.35
N THR A 650 26.41 5.89 28.58
CA THR A 650 25.10 6.30 28.04
C THR A 650 24.40 7.29 28.98
N TYR A 651 24.08 8.49 28.50
CA TYR A 651 23.50 9.57 29.31
C TYR A 651 22.47 10.40 28.56
N ASP A 652 21.46 10.91 29.28
CA ASP A 652 20.53 11.94 28.81
C ASP A 652 21.14 13.33 29.04
N TRP A 653 22.10 13.67 28.19
CA TRP A 653 22.82 14.93 28.22
C TRP A 653 21.95 16.14 27.84
N VAL A 654 22.34 17.33 28.29
CA VAL A 654 21.68 18.60 27.98
C VAL A 654 22.74 19.63 27.64
N VAL A 655 22.75 20.16 26.41
CA VAL A 655 23.68 21.21 26.00
C VAL A 655 22.95 22.55 25.88
N LYS A 656 23.31 23.51 26.73
CA LYS A 656 22.76 24.88 26.70
C LYS A 656 23.69 25.79 25.90
N VAL A 657 23.16 26.48 24.90
CA VAL A 657 23.87 27.38 23.98
C VAL A 657 23.40 28.81 24.23
N LYS A 658 24.34 29.70 24.52
CA LYS A 658 24.09 31.14 24.66
C LYS A 658 24.44 31.85 23.36
N LEU A 659 23.47 32.53 22.77
CA LEU A 659 23.64 33.32 21.55
C LEU A 659 23.99 34.78 21.88
N LYS A 660 24.70 35.45 20.96
CA LYS A 660 24.88 36.92 21.00
C LYS A 660 23.56 37.62 20.66
N ASP A 661 23.32 38.79 21.25
CA ASP A 661 22.11 39.60 21.00
C ASP A 661 21.84 39.77 19.48
N GLY A 662 20.62 39.43 19.06
CA GLY A 662 20.19 39.48 17.67
C GLY A 662 20.46 38.21 16.83
N SER A 663 21.16 37.21 17.38
CA SER A 663 21.42 35.92 16.72
C SER A 663 20.34 34.88 17.05
N SER A 664 20.12 33.92 16.15
CA SER A 664 19.14 32.83 16.28
C SER A 664 19.65 31.52 15.68
N VAL A 665 19.24 30.36 16.23
CA VAL A 665 19.50 29.05 15.60
C VAL A 665 18.51 28.83 14.46
N SER A 666 19.03 28.74 13.24
CA SER A 666 18.30 28.61 11.98
C SER A 666 18.08 27.15 11.55
N SER A 667 19.03 26.25 11.84
CA SER A 667 18.94 24.82 11.59
C SER A 667 19.73 24.03 12.65
N PHE A 668 19.39 22.76 12.83
CA PHE A 668 20.08 21.82 13.73
C PHE A 668 19.82 20.38 13.32
N TRP A 669 20.69 19.45 13.74
CA TRP A 669 20.58 18.02 13.44
C TRP A 669 21.09 17.16 14.61
N SER A 670 20.75 15.88 14.62
CA SER A 670 21.13 14.86 15.64
C SER A 670 20.77 15.19 17.11
N ALA A 671 19.97 16.22 17.36
CA ALA A 671 19.50 16.63 18.68
C ALA A 671 18.08 17.19 18.58
N ASN A 672 17.32 17.14 19.68
CA ASN A 672 16.10 17.92 19.84
C ASN A 672 16.46 19.35 20.27
N LYS A 673 15.71 20.36 19.84
CA LYS A 673 15.88 21.77 20.25
C LYS A 673 14.71 22.22 21.13
N ALA A 674 15.03 22.92 22.22
CA ALA A 674 14.11 23.72 23.04
C ALA A 674 14.72 25.11 23.30
N GLU A 675 13.98 26.01 23.97
CA GLU A 675 14.46 27.32 24.40
C GLU A 675 14.06 27.56 25.86
N GLU A 676 15.02 27.89 26.72
CA GLU A 676 14.84 27.99 28.17
C GLU A 676 15.74 29.10 28.73
N GLY A 677 15.18 30.03 29.53
CA GLY A 677 15.96 30.99 30.31
C GLY A 677 16.86 31.96 29.51
N GLY A 678 16.65 32.09 28.20
CA GLY A 678 17.52 32.86 27.30
C GLY A 678 18.62 32.03 26.60
N TYR A 679 18.59 30.71 26.73
CA TYR A 679 19.46 29.76 26.04
C TYR A 679 18.68 28.93 25.03
N VAL A 680 19.32 28.57 23.92
CA VAL A 680 18.87 27.43 23.10
C VAL A 680 19.37 26.15 23.75
N VAL A 681 18.49 25.18 23.98
CA VAL A 681 18.80 23.95 24.70
C VAL A 681 18.69 22.76 23.75
N PHE A 682 19.74 21.96 23.69
CA PHE A 682 19.80 20.72 22.91
C PHE A 682 19.81 19.49 23.80
N THR A 683 19.05 18.46 23.44
CA THR A 683 18.97 17.18 24.16
C THR A 683 18.99 16.00 23.18
N PRO A 684 19.40 14.78 23.58
CA PRO A 684 19.58 13.68 22.65
C PRO A 684 18.26 13.13 22.10
N VAL A 685 18.21 13.04 20.77
CA VAL A 685 17.38 12.05 20.08
C VAL A 685 17.76 10.65 20.55
N SER A 686 16.83 9.68 20.46
CA SER A 686 16.96 8.36 21.10
C SER A 686 18.26 7.60 20.77
N TRP A 687 18.80 7.77 19.57
CA TRP A 687 20.03 7.11 19.11
C TRP A 687 21.33 7.86 19.44
N ASN A 688 21.28 9.15 19.78
CA ASN A 688 22.49 9.98 20.00
C ASN A 688 22.89 10.06 21.49
N ARG A 689 22.79 8.94 22.20
CA ARG A 689 22.99 8.82 23.66
C ARG A 689 24.27 8.06 24.04
N GLY A 690 25.08 7.67 23.05
CA GLY A 690 26.24 6.79 23.24
C GLY A 690 27.42 7.41 24.01
N PRO A 691 28.47 6.61 24.27
CA PRO A 691 29.67 7.05 25.00
C PRO A 691 30.44 8.18 24.29
N THR A 692 30.24 8.33 22.99
CA THR A 692 30.44 9.59 22.26
C THR A 692 29.13 9.91 21.52
N ALA A 693 28.72 11.17 21.52
CA ALA A 693 27.55 11.69 20.81
C ALA A 693 27.95 12.92 19.97
N THR A 694 27.34 13.10 18.81
CA THR A 694 27.67 14.19 17.88
C THR A 694 26.43 14.86 17.32
N PHE A 695 26.38 16.19 17.34
CA PHE A 695 25.27 16.98 16.82
C PHE A 695 25.77 18.35 16.36
N GLY A 696 24.95 19.11 15.64
CA GLY A 696 25.34 20.45 15.22
C GLY A 696 24.17 21.36 14.89
N PHE A 697 24.49 22.64 14.70
CA PHE A 697 23.52 23.69 14.42
C PHE A 697 24.15 24.89 13.71
N ILE A 698 23.32 25.65 12.97
CA ILE A 698 23.72 26.91 12.32
C ILE A 698 23.03 28.09 13.00
N ALA A 699 23.82 28.98 13.58
CA ALA A 699 23.37 30.25 14.16
C ALA A 699 23.51 31.40 13.14
N THR A 700 22.55 32.33 13.13
CA THR A 700 22.51 33.44 12.18
C THR A 700 23.54 34.52 12.52
N GLY A 701 24.30 34.99 11.52
CA GLY A 701 25.42 35.91 11.70
C GLY A 701 26.79 35.23 11.89
N SER A 702 27.83 36.06 12.05
CA SER A 702 29.21 35.64 12.30
C SER A 702 29.58 35.68 13.79
N GLU A 703 30.36 34.70 14.24
CA GLU A 703 30.67 34.41 15.65
C GLU A 703 29.43 34.35 16.60
N SER A 704 28.29 33.85 16.15
CA SER A 704 26.98 34.10 16.79
C SER A 704 26.72 33.44 18.16
N VAL A 705 27.58 32.52 18.61
CA VAL A 705 27.50 31.88 19.93
C VAL A 705 28.51 32.52 20.89
N GLU A 706 28.05 32.91 22.07
CA GLU A 706 28.91 33.34 23.18
C GLU A 706 29.50 32.14 23.94
N ALA A 707 28.69 31.10 24.16
CA ALA A 707 29.05 29.95 24.98
C ALA A 707 28.20 28.70 24.68
N ILE A 708 28.79 27.52 24.88
CA ILE A 708 28.14 26.21 24.86
C ILE A 708 28.49 25.49 26.17
N TYR A 709 27.48 24.97 26.87
CA TYR A 709 27.62 24.32 28.19
C TYR A 709 27.04 22.91 28.15
N LEU A 710 27.84 21.88 28.44
CA LEU A 710 27.38 20.50 28.58
C LEU A 710 26.97 20.22 30.04
N TYR A 711 25.72 19.82 30.24
CA TYR A 711 25.21 19.28 31.49
C TYR A 711 24.88 17.79 31.33
N VAL A 712 25.11 17.02 32.40
CA VAL A 712 24.67 15.62 32.54
C VAL A 712 24.16 15.45 33.97
N ASP A 713 23.02 14.78 34.14
CA ASP A 713 22.33 14.59 35.43
C ASP A 713 22.14 15.90 36.23
N GLY A 714 21.96 17.02 35.52
CA GLY A 714 21.81 18.37 36.08
C GLY A 714 23.12 19.05 36.51
N GLN A 715 24.27 18.41 36.39
CA GLN A 715 25.59 18.99 36.71
C GLN A 715 26.30 19.48 35.45
N LEU A 716 26.93 20.66 35.52
CA LEU A 716 27.80 21.16 34.44
C LEU A 716 29.07 20.31 34.37
N TRP A 717 29.35 19.72 33.22
CA TRP A 717 30.48 18.82 32.98
C TRP A 717 31.61 19.47 32.18
N ASP A 718 31.29 20.25 31.14
CA ASP A 718 32.27 20.99 30.33
C ASP A 718 31.65 22.24 29.68
N ALA A 719 32.48 23.16 29.19
CA ALA A 719 32.05 24.38 28.52
C ALA A 719 33.02 24.85 27.43
N TRP A 720 32.48 25.39 26.33
CA TRP A 720 33.22 25.95 25.21
C TRP A 720 32.78 27.40 24.92
N PRO A 721 33.72 28.36 24.71
CA PRO A 721 35.17 28.23 24.89
C PRO A 721 35.56 27.92 26.35
N SER A 722 36.67 27.22 26.55
CA SER A 722 37.06 26.61 27.84
C SER A 722 37.53 27.60 28.92
N ASN A 723 37.34 28.90 28.70
CA ASN A 723 37.58 29.99 29.64
C ASN A 723 36.28 30.75 30.01
N THR A 724 35.11 30.26 29.55
CA THR A 724 33.80 30.80 29.90
C THR A 724 33.46 30.56 31.38
N GLN A 725 32.93 31.58 32.06
CA GLN A 725 32.47 31.44 33.45
C GLN A 725 31.06 30.83 33.51
N GLN A 726 30.83 29.96 34.49
CA GLN A 726 29.52 29.35 34.75
C GLN A 726 28.47 30.44 35.08
N PRO A 727 27.24 30.36 34.55
CA PRO A 727 26.15 31.26 34.93
C PRO A 727 25.81 31.16 36.43
N GLU A 728 25.58 32.32 37.08
CA GLU A 728 25.18 32.37 38.50
C GLU A 728 23.72 31.94 38.70
N GLU A 729 23.46 30.63 38.78
CA GLU A 729 22.23 30.11 39.39
C GLU A 729 22.33 30.15 40.93
N ASN A 730 21.21 30.44 41.60
CA ASN A 730 21.20 30.84 43.02
C ASN A 730 21.74 29.77 43.98
N GLN A 731 22.76 30.12 44.75
CA GLN A 731 23.41 29.25 45.72
C GLN A 731 22.54 28.87 46.93
N THR A 732 22.65 27.60 47.35
CA THR A 732 22.71 27.24 48.78
C THR A 732 23.91 26.31 49.03
N VAL A 733 24.50 26.38 50.23
CA VAL A 733 25.94 26.13 50.56
C VAL A 733 26.02 25.67 52.04
N PRO A 734 27.03 24.89 52.57
CA PRO A 734 28.41 24.63 52.09
C PRO A 734 28.99 23.17 52.13
N SER A 735 30.04 22.93 51.31
CA SER A 735 31.45 22.48 51.61
C SER A 735 31.85 21.67 52.90
N PRO A 736 33.00 20.91 52.92
CA PRO A 736 34.30 21.26 52.30
C PRO A 736 35.22 20.15 51.66
N SER A 737 36.29 20.65 51.01
CA SER A 737 37.40 20.08 50.18
C SER A 737 38.51 19.29 50.94
N PRO A 738 39.76 18.97 50.40
CA PRO A 738 40.48 19.26 49.12
C PRO A 738 41.06 17.99 48.40
N GLY A 739 41.95 17.97 47.37
CA GLY A 739 42.57 18.97 46.45
C GLY A 739 43.98 18.54 45.91
N ASN A 740 44.56 19.29 44.93
CA ASN A 740 45.94 19.21 44.34
C ASN A 740 46.28 17.97 43.46
N GLU A 741 47.19 17.90 42.46
CA GLU A 741 48.14 18.77 41.67
C GLU A 741 48.82 17.86 40.56
N THR A 742 49.57 18.21 39.49
CA THR A 742 49.96 19.41 38.68
C THR A 742 50.41 19.01 37.23
N THR A 743 50.72 19.97 36.34
CA THR A 743 51.28 19.87 34.95
C THR A 743 52.83 20.12 34.90
N PRO A 744 53.67 19.98 33.80
CA PRO A 744 53.49 20.52 32.42
C PRO A 744 54.21 19.85 31.18
N THR A 745 54.08 20.53 30.03
CA THR A 745 54.61 20.39 28.63
C THR A 745 56.11 20.77 28.45
N PRO A 746 56.82 20.73 27.25
CA PRO A 746 56.35 20.97 25.85
C PRO A 746 57.04 20.22 24.65
N SER A 747 56.67 20.65 23.42
CA SER A 747 57.00 20.21 22.03
C SER A 747 58.31 20.82 21.45
N PRO A 748 58.60 20.85 20.11
CA PRO A 748 58.31 19.98 18.92
C PRO A 748 59.55 19.73 17.97
N GLY A 749 59.39 19.03 16.81
CA GLY A 749 60.21 19.35 15.60
C GLY A 749 60.58 18.26 14.55
N ASN A 750 60.16 18.51 13.29
CA ASN A 750 60.83 18.31 11.97
C ASN A 750 61.32 16.95 11.36
N GLU A 751 60.78 16.71 10.14
CA GLU A 751 61.46 16.52 8.83
C GLU A 751 61.88 15.16 8.20
N THR A 752 61.43 15.01 6.94
CA THR A 752 62.04 14.36 5.77
C THR A 752 62.07 12.83 5.60
N ALA A 753 61.90 12.43 4.34
CA ALA A 753 62.01 11.07 3.80
C ALA A 753 62.90 11.08 2.54
N PRO A 754 63.36 9.90 2.07
CA PRO A 754 63.67 9.70 0.66
C PRO A 754 63.06 8.41 0.06
N SER A 755 63.09 8.31 -1.27
CA SER A 755 62.74 7.14 -2.11
C SER A 755 63.85 6.04 -2.08
N GLU A 756 63.88 4.92 -2.81
CA GLU A 756 63.34 4.44 -4.13
C GLU A 756 63.58 2.89 -4.19
N ASN A 757 63.20 2.02 -5.16
CA ASN A 757 62.52 2.03 -6.47
C ASN A 757 62.06 0.56 -6.81
N GLN A 758 61.35 0.35 -7.94
CA GLN A 758 61.16 -0.91 -8.72
C GLN A 758 60.21 -2.00 -8.16
N THR A 759 59.37 -2.70 -8.96
CA THR A 759 59.01 -2.58 -10.41
C THR A 759 57.62 -3.17 -10.68
N THR A 760 56.98 -2.72 -11.77
CA THR A 760 55.65 -3.17 -12.25
C THR A 760 55.70 -4.30 -13.30
N PRO A 761 54.65 -5.13 -13.42
CA PRO A 761 54.25 -5.75 -14.68
C PRO A 761 53.32 -4.81 -15.49
N SER A 762 53.26 -4.99 -16.81
CA SER A 762 52.61 -4.05 -17.73
C SER A 762 51.10 -4.27 -17.92
N THR A 763 50.36 -3.15 -17.88
CA THR A 763 49.10 -2.86 -18.57
C THR A 763 48.56 -3.92 -19.55
N GLY A 764 47.35 -4.40 -19.29
CA GLY A 764 46.35 -4.50 -20.34
C GLY A 764 45.67 -3.13 -20.50
N ASP A 765 45.22 -2.78 -21.71
CA ASP A 765 44.73 -1.44 -22.00
C ASP A 765 43.41 -1.10 -21.29
N LEU A 766 43.37 0.05 -20.63
CA LEU A 766 42.17 0.60 -20.00
C LEU A 766 41.28 1.23 -21.08
N VAL A 767 40.05 0.72 -21.23
CA VAL A 767 39.05 1.26 -22.17
C VAL A 767 38.32 2.44 -21.53
N LYS A 768 38.33 3.59 -22.21
CA LYS A 768 37.57 4.83 -21.93
C LYS A 768 37.36 5.59 -23.25
N PRO A 769 36.31 6.42 -23.43
CA PRO A 769 35.86 7.51 -22.55
C PRO A 769 34.66 7.17 -21.63
N ASP A 770 33.93 8.18 -21.16
CA ASP A 770 32.58 8.13 -20.54
C ASP A 770 32.49 7.56 -19.10
N ALA A 771 33.30 8.08 -18.18
CA ALA A 771 33.13 7.83 -16.74
C ALA A 771 32.25 8.90 -16.06
N PHE A 772 32.36 10.17 -16.46
CA PHE A 772 31.52 11.23 -15.90
C PHE A 772 30.07 11.12 -16.39
N SER A 773 29.13 11.06 -15.45
CA SER A 773 27.73 11.41 -15.68
C SER A 773 27.35 12.46 -14.63
N VAL A 774 27.16 13.71 -15.08
CA VAL A 774 26.86 14.85 -14.21
C VAL A 774 25.46 15.37 -14.51
N LYS A 775 24.61 15.44 -13.49
CA LYS A 775 23.34 16.19 -13.56
C LYS A 775 23.56 17.57 -12.94
N ILE A 776 22.91 18.59 -13.50
CA ILE A 776 22.93 19.96 -12.98
C ILE A 776 21.50 20.33 -12.60
N GLN A 777 21.32 20.96 -11.44
CA GLN A 777 20.02 21.53 -11.02
C GLN A 777 20.27 22.97 -10.54
N ASP A 778 19.72 23.99 -11.22
CA ASP A 778 20.01 25.40 -10.92
C ASP A 778 18.78 26.14 -10.38
N TRP A 779 18.92 26.69 -9.17
CA TRP A 779 17.84 27.32 -8.42
C TRP A 779 18.24 28.72 -7.89
N GLY A 780 19.32 29.31 -8.43
CA GLY A 780 19.98 30.52 -7.92
C GLY A 780 21.28 30.22 -7.15
N SER A 781 21.46 28.97 -6.74
CA SER A 781 22.76 28.30 -6.61
C SER A 781 22.68 26.99 -7.37
N THR A 782 23.77 26.61 -8.01
CA THR A 782 23.80 25.50 -8.97
C THR A 782 24.31 24.22 -8.31
N GLU A 783 23.49 23.19 -8.30
CA GLU A 783 23.75 21.87 -7.76
C GLU A 783 24.29 20.92 -8.83
N TYR A 784 25.27 20.09 -8.47
CA TYR A 784 25.95 19.14 -9.36
C TYR A 784 25.95 17.74 -8.73
N ASP A 785 25.15 16.82 -9.26
CA ASP A 785 25.23 15.38 -8.96
C ASP A 785 26.26 14.74 -9.88
N VAL A 786 27.38 14.25 -9.35
CA VAL A 786 28.49 13.65 -10.10
C VAL A 786 28.55 12.14 -9.87
N THR A 787 28.25 11.38 -10.92
CA THR A 787 28.47 9.94 -11.00
C THR A 787 29.77 9.64 -11.76
N LEU A 788 30.56 8.70 -11.23
CA LEU A 788 31.82 8.23 -11.78
C LEU A 788 31.72 6.73 -12.09
N ASN A 789 31.68 6.35 -13.36
CA ASN A 789 31.73 4.95 -13.80
C ASN A 789 33.19 4.51 -13.96
N LEU A 790 33.74 3.89 -12.92
CA LEU A 790 35.17 3.57 -12.80
C LEU A 790 35.51 2.14 -13.22
N GLY A 791 34.52 1.24 -13.27
CA GLY A 791 34.71 -0.17 -13.69
C GLY A 791 35.46 -1.07 -12.70
N GLY A 792 35.91 -0.51 -11.56
CA GLY A 792 36.60 -1.22 -10.48
C GLY A 792 36.73 -0.33 -9.24
N THR A 793 37.34 -0.84 -8.17
CA THR A 793 37.52 -0.08 -6.93
C THR A 793 38.79 0.78 -6.98
N TYR A 794 38.66 2.11 -6.84
CA TYR A 794 39.80 3.04 -6.98
C TYR A 794 39.77 4.21 -5.99
N ASP A 795 40.96 4.73 -5.69
CA ASP A 795 41.15 6.08 -5.15
C ASP A 795 41.12 7.09 -6.30
N TRP A 796 39.95 7.71 -6.49
CA TRP A 796 39.69 8.73 -7.50
C TRP A 796 39.88 10.15 -6.95
N VAL A 797 40.15 11.11 -7.83
CA VAL A 797 40.27 12.53 -7.51
C VAL A 797 39.57 13.34 -8.59
N VAL A 798 38.56 14.13 -8.25
CA VAL A 798 37.91 15.06 -9.19
C VAL A 798 38.34 16.48 -8.88
N LYS A 799 39.11 17.10 -9.78
CA LYS A 799 39.49 18.51 -9.66
C LYS A 799 38.50 19.37 -10.45
N VAL A 800 37.88 20.35 -9.81
CA VAL A 800 36.84 21.22 -10.36
C VAL A 800 37.38 22.65 -10.46
N LYS A 801 37.37 23.19 -11.67
CA LYS A 801 37.68 24.60 -11.93
C LYS A 801 36.39 25.41 -11.88
N LEU A 802 36.37 26.43 -11.04
CA LEU A 802 35.26 27.37 -10.93
C LEU A 802 35.53 28.63 -11.78
N LYS A 803 34.46 29.33 -12.17
CA LYS A 803 34.56 30.68 -12.75
C LYS A 803 34.95 31.70 -11.68
N ASP A 804 35.67 32.74 -12.06
CA ASP A 804 36.06 33.83 -11.16
C ASP A 804 34.85 34.39 -10.38
N GLY A 805 34.94 34.39 -9.05
CA GLY A 805 33.87 34.83 -8.15
C GLY A 805 32.84 33.74 -7.77
N SER A 806 32.99 32.51 -8.24
CA SER A 806 32.14 31.37 -7.86
C SER A 806 32.79 30.50 -6.77
N ALA A 807 31.98 29.84 -5.94
CA ALA A 807 32.47 29.03 -4.81
C ALA A 807 31.60 27.78 -4.54
N VAL A 808 32.22 26.66 -4.14
CA VAL A 808 31.47 25.47 -3.66
C VAL A 808 31.04 25.67 -2.22
N SER A 809 29.72 25.67 -2.00
CA SER A 809 29.03 25.97 -0.72
C SER A 809 28.51 24.74 0.02
N SER A 810 28.33 23.59 -0.64
CA SER A 810 27.92 22.32 -0.01
C SER A 810 28.56 21.13 -0.73
N VAL A 811 28.73 20.00 -0.06
CA VAL A 811 29.23 18.73 -0.62
C VAL A 811 28.68 17.53 0.16
N TRP A 812 28.40 16.42 -0.53
CA TRP A 812 28.06 15.13 0.08
C TRP A 812 28.77 13.97 -0.62
N SER A 813 28.97 12.86 0.11
CA SER A 813 29.64 11.63 -0.33
C SER A 813 31.09 11.78 -0.86
N ALA A 814 31.71 12.95 -0.69
CA ALA A 814 33.11 13.23 -1.01
C ALA A 814 33.71 14.17 0.03
N ASN A 815 35.03 14.09 0.22
CA ASN A 815 35.79 15.10 0.97
C ASN A 815 36.13 16.26 0.03
N LYS A 816 35.95 17.50 0.46
CA LYS A 816 36.38 18.72 -0.27
C LYS A 816 37.73 19.21 0.25
N ALA A 817 38.64 19.54 -0.66
CA ALA A 817 39.86 20.32 -0.43
C ALA A 817 39.98 21.42 -1.51
N GLU A 818 40.99 22.29 -1.42
CA GLU A 818 41.29 23.32 -2.41
C GLU A 818 42.80 23.33 -2.71
N GLU A 819 43.18 23.22 -3.99
CA GLU A 819 44.57 23.06 -4.43
C GLU A 819 44.79 23.77 -5.78
N GLY A 820 45.82 24.61 -5.88
CA GLY A 820 46.28 25.14 -7.17
C GLY A 820 45.27 25.97 -7.99
N GLY A 821 44.20 26.45 -7.38
CA GLY A 821 43.08 27.14 -8.06
C GLY A 821 41.90 26.24 -8.45
N TYR A 822 41.87 24.99 -7.96
CA TYR A 822 40.79 24.03 -8.14
C TYR A 822 40.18 23.65 -6.79
N VAL A 823 38.86 23.40 -6.77
CA VAL A 823 38.23 22.63 -5.70
C VAL A 823 38.47 21.15 -5.99
N VAL A 824 38.97 20.39 -5.02
CA VAL A 824 39.36 18.99 -5.21
C VAL A 824 38.47 18.10 -4.37
N PHE A 825 37.82 17.12 -5.01
CA PHE A 825 37.00 16.11 -4.36
C PHE A 825 37.68 14.76 -4.37
N THR A 826 37.64 14.05 -3.24
CA THR A 826 38.18 12.69 -3.06
C THR A 826 37.18 11.80 -2.32
N PRO A 827 37.22 10.46 -2.49
CA PRO A 827 36.23 9.57 -1.91
C PRO A 827 36.27 9.58 -0.37
N VAL A 828 35.08 9.61 0.24
CA VAL A 828 34.90 9.07 1.60
C VAL A 828 35.13 7.55 1.57
N SER A 829 35.44 6.95 2.72
CA SER A 829 35.98 5.58 2.82
C SER A 829 35.16 4.48 2.10
N TRP A 830 33.85 4.65 1.98
CA TRP A 830 32.93 3.71 1.32
C TRP A 830 32.66 4.02 -0.15
N ASN A 831 32.93 5.24 -0.65
CA ASN A 831 32.52 5.69 -1.99
C ASN A 831 33.60 5.45 -3.06
N LYS A 832 34.18 4.25 -3.10
CA LYS A 832 35.33 3.90 -3.96
C LYS A 832 35.02 2.87 -5.06
N GLY A 833 33.77 2.41 -5.16
CA GLY A 833 33.38 1.25 -5.96
C GLY A 833 33.40 1.43 -7.49
N PRO A 834 33.02 0.38 -8.25
CA PRO A 834 33.02 0.38 -9.72
C PRO A 834 32.11 1.45 -10.34
N THR A 835 31.10 1.90 -9.59
CA THR A 835 30.51 3.23 -9.75
C THR A 835 30.60 3.94 -8.39
N ALA A 836 30.94 5.23 -8.41
CA ALA A 836 30.97 6.10 -7.24
C ALA A 836 30.11 7.34 -7.50
N THR A 837 29.43 7.87 -6.47
CA THR A 837 28.46 8.98 -6.62
C THR A 837 28.66 10.01 -5.53
N PHE A 838 28.89 11.26 -5.90
CA PHE A 838 28.98 12.39 -4.97
C PHE A 838 28.32 13.63 -5.56
N GLY A 839 28.12 14.67 -4.78
CA GLY A 839 27.59 15.92 -5.32
C GLY A 839 27.98 17.14 -4.51
N PHE A 840 27.75 18.30 -5.09
CA PHE A 840 28.08 19.59 -4.48
C PHE A 840 27.21 20.72 -5.02
N ILE A 841 26.98 21.75 -4.19
CA ILE A 841 26.37 23.02 -4.62
C ILE A 841 27.47 24.05 -4.79
N ALA A 842 27.38 24.85 -5.86
CA ALA A 842 28.23 26.01 -6.07
C ALA A 842 27.40 27.28 -6.32
N THR A 843 27.88 28.41 -5.82
CA THR A 843 27.26 29.73 -6.00
C THR A 843 27.95 30.49 -7.12
N GLY A 844 27.16 31.19 -7.94
CA GLY A 844 27.60 31.86 -9.17
C GLY A 844 26.65 31.56 -10.33
N SER A 845 26.81 32.24 -11.47
CA SER A 845 26.05 31.94 -12.69
C SER A 845 26.87 30.98 -13.56
N GLU A 846 26.36 29.75 -13.76
CA GLU A 846 27.11 28.63 -14.33
C GLU A 846 28.51 28.47 -13.64
N PRO A 847 28.56 28.18 -12.32
CA PRO A 847 29.75 28.39 -11.50
C PRO A 847 30.95 27.47 -11.79
N VAL A 848 30.73 26.30 -12.41
CA VAL A 848 31.78 25.36 -12.83
C VAL A 848 32.18 25.61 -14.28
N GLU A 849 33.48 25.76 -14.54
CA GLU A 849 34.03 25.75 -15.91
C GLU A 849 34.31 24.32 -16.40
N ALA A 850 34.86 23.47 -15.53
CA ALA A 850 35.27 22.12 -15.86
C ALA A 850 35.49 21.24 -14.62
N MET A 851 35.31 19.93 -14.78
CA MET A 851 35.72 18.88 -13.85
C MET A 851 36.69 17.92 -14.54
N TYR A 852 37.72 17.49 -13.82
CA TYR A 852 38.79 16.62 -14.30
C TYR A 852 38.92 15.40 -13.39
N LEU A 853 38.57 14.21 -13.89
CA LEU A 853 38.69 12.96 -13.15
C LEU A 853 40.09 12.38 -13.30
N TYR A 854 40.79 12.20 -12.19
CA TYR A 854 42.03 11.44 -12.09
C TYR A 854 41.80 10.14 -11.34
N VAL A 855 42.44 9.06 -11.78
CA VAL A 855 42.50 7.77 -11.10
C VAL A 855 43.95 7.30 -11.13
N ASN A 856 44.52 6.98 -9.97
CA ASN A 856 45.95 6.67 -9.82
C ASN A 856 46.86 7.72 -10.50
N ASP A 857 46.58 9.01 -10.23
CA ASP A 857 47.22 10.20 -10.81
C ASP A 857 47.15 10.36 -12.35
N GLN A 858 46.45 9.48 -13.07
CA GLN A 858 46.21 9.61 -14.51
C GLN A 858 44.87 10.27 -14.79
N LEU A 859 44.85 11.29 -15.66
CA LEU A 859 43.61 11.91 -16.14
C LEU A 859 42.80 10.88 -16.94
N TRP A 860 41.63 10.53 -16.45
CA TRP A 860 40.70 9.58 -17.05
C TRP A 860 39.54 10.27 -17.77
N ASP A 861 39.13 11.47 -17.35
CA ASP A 861 37.96 12.14 -17.93
C ASP A 861 37.93 13.66 -17.75
N VAL A 862 37.13 14.34 -18.58
CA VAL A 862 36.87 15.77 -18.49
C VAL A 862 35.38 16.04 -18.75
N TRP A 863 34.74 16.84 -17.88
CA TRP A 863 33.36 17.28 -18.07
C TRP A 863 33.25 18.82 -17.95
N PRO A 864 32.44 19.50 -18.78
CA PRO A 864 31.83 18.98 -20.01
C PRO A 864 32.91 18.60 -21.03
N GLU A 865 32.57 17.73 -21.99
CA GLU A 865 33.50 17.24 -23.05
C GLU A 865 34.18 18.36 -23.86
N THR A 866 33.61 19.56 -23.86
CA THR A 866 34.12 20.76 -24.52
C THR A 866 35.24 21.46 -23.76
N ALA A 867 35.49 21.10 -22.50
CA ALA A 867 36.56 21.69 -21.69
C ALA A 867 37.93 21.08 -22.06
N SER A 868 38.91 21.96 -22.27
CA SER A 868 40.29 21.54 -22.58
C SER A 868 41.00 21.02 -21.33
N ALA A 869 41.64 19.85 -21.41
CA ALA A 869 42.55 19.38 -20.36
C ALA A 869 43.62 20.45 -20.04
N PRO A 870 43.99 20.70 -18.76
CA PRO A 870 44.85 21.81 -18.40
C PRO A 870 46.23 21.65 -19.04
N GLY A 871 46.62 22.67 -19.82
CA GLY A 871 47.67 22.52 -20.83
C GLY A 871 49.06 22.27 -20.26
N ASN A 872 49.68 21.18 -20.72
CA ASN A 872 51.13 21.17 -20.92
C ASN A 872 51.39 21.85 -22.28
N GLU A 873 51.79 23.12 -22.30
CA GLU A 873 51.95 23.88 -23.55
C GLU A 873 53.09 23.32 -24.42
N SER A 874 52.87 23.10 -25.73
CA SER A 874 53.60 23.82 -26.81
C SER A 874 53.52 23.22 -28.25
N THR A 875 52.81 23.91 -29.14
CA THR A 875 53.21 24.16 -30.56
C THR A 875 53.14 22.96 -31.57
N PRO A 876 53.33 23.12 -32.92
CA PRO A 876 52.16 23.22 -33.80
C PRO A 876 52.22 22.50 -35.20
N SER A 877 51.03 22.33 -35.79
CA SER A 877 50.69 22.31 -37.25
C SER A 877 51.57 21.59 -38.30
N ASP A 878 50.92 20.74 -39.12
CA ASP A 878 50.88 20.94 -40.59
C ASP A 878 49.60 20.31 -41.22
N ASN A 879 49.42 20.52 -42.52
CA ASN A 879 48.24 20.22 -43.35
C ASN A 879 48.21 18.77 -43.88
N GLN A 880 47.02 18.24 -44.21
CA GLN A 880 46.63 18.02 -45.62
C GLN A 880 45.19 17.47 -45.86
N THR A 881 44.45 18.20 -46.71
CA THR A 881 43.47 17.77 -47.75
C THR A 881 42.52 16.57 -47.54
N ASN A 882 41.21 16.89 -47.58
CA ASN A 882 40.09 16.02 -48.03
C ASN A 882 40.26 15.64 -49.53
N PRO A 883 39.82 14.46 -50.01
CA PRO A 883 38.45 14.38 -50.57
C PRO A 883 37.70 13.04 -50.37
N ASN A 884 36.37 13.13 -50.27
CA ASN A 884 35.40 12.03 -50.43
C ASN A 884 35.29 11.60 -51.92
N PRO A 885 35.03 10.31 -52.24
CA PRO A 885 33.76 10.01 -52.90
C PRO A 885 33.09 8.67 -52.51
N SER A 886 31.75 8.69 -52.51
CA SER A 886 30.85 7.52 -52.60
C SER A 886 30.60 7.14 -54.09
N PRO A 887 29.80 6.11 -54.46
CA PRO A 887 29.16 5.06 -53.66
C PRO A 887 29.42 3.61 -54.18
N GLY A 888 28.94 2.60 -53.47
CA GLY A 888 28.91 1.20 -53.91
C GLY A 888 27.56 0.55 -53.60
N ASN A 889 26.86 0.06 -54.62
CA ASN A 889 25.48 -0.44 -54.54
C ASN A 889 25.41 -1.82 -55.18
N GLU A 890 24.90 -2.86 -54.49
CA GLU A 890 24.39 -4.06 -55.19
C GLU A 890 23.39 -4.91 -54.38
N THR A 891 22.19 -5.04 -54.96
CA THR A 891 21.19 -6.12 -54.80
C THR A 891 20.73 -6.60 -53.41
N ASN A 892 19.51 -6.18 -53.05
CA ASN A 892 18.58 -6.92 -52.19
C ASN A 892 17.94 -8.11 -52.96
N PRO A 893 17.77 -9.29 -52.35
CA PRO A 893 16.66 -10.20 -52.64
C PRO A 893 15.77 -10.42 -51.40
N ASN A 894 14.54 -9.91 -51.46
CA ASN A 894 13.53 -9.99 -50.41
C ASN A 894 12.94 -11.40 -50.20
N PRO A 895 12.92 -11.95 -48.97
CA PRO A 895 11.96 -12.95 -48.53
C PRO A 895 10.78 -12.32 -47.75
N SER A 896 9.55 -12.80 -47.99
CA SER A 896 8.32 -12.33 -47.33
C SER A 896 8.35 -12.45 -45.79
N PRO A 897 7.52 -11.67 -45.07
CA PRO A 897 7.54 -11.62 -43.61
C PRO A 897 7.22 -12.98 -42.96
N GLY A 898 8.05 -13.36 -41.99
CA GLY A 898 7.70 -14.33 -40.96
C GLY A 898 7.08 -13.61 -39.76
N ASN A 899 6.11 -14.24 -39.10
CA ASN A 899 5.44 -13.65 -37.93
C ASN A 899 6.34 -13.74 -36.69
N GLU A 900 6.76 -12.60 -36.17
CA GLU A 900 7.15 -12.44 -34.77
C GLU A 900 6.20 -11.41 -34.14
N THR A 901 5.30 -11.87 -33.29
CA THR A 901 4.29 -11.03 -32.64
C THR A 901 4.81 -10.52 -31.31
N GLY A 902 5.24 -9.26 -31.28
CA GLY A 902 5.23 -8.48 -30.04
C GLY A 902 3.80 -8.27 -29.51
N PRO A 903 3.61 -7.59 -28.38
CA PRO A 903 2.29 -7.34 -27.79
C PRO A 903 1.45 -6.42 -28.69
N TYR A 904 0.70 -7.04 -29.60
CA TYR A 904 -0.13 -6.33 -30.58
C TYR A 904 -1.40 -5.78 -29.90
N VAL A 905 -1.43 -4.47 -29.67
CA VAL A 905 -2.67 -3.77 -29.30
C VAL A 905 -3.59 -3.78 -30.52
N PRO A 906 -4.78 -4.39 -30.46
CA PRO A 906 -5.72 -4.34 -31.56
C PRO A 906 -6.08 -2.89 -31.88
N ALA A 907 -6.27 -2.58 -33.16
CA ALA A 907 -6.80 -1.28 -33.55
C ALA A 907 -8.22 -1.15 -32.98
N GLY A 908 -8.50 -0.01 -32.35
CA GLY A 908 -9.85 0.28 -31.85
C GLY A 908 -10.84 0.53 -32.99
N PRO A 909 -12.14 0.74 -32.66
CA PRO A 909 -13.15 1.13 -33.63
C PRO A 909 -12.87 2.50 -34.28
N GLY A 910 -11.95 3.30 -33.72
CA GLY A 910 -11.77 4.70 -34.07
C GLY A 910 -12.85 5.59 -33.45
N LEU A 911 -12.58 6.89 -33.40
CA LEU A 911 -13.53 7.87 -32.88
C LEU A 911 -14.52 8.31 -33.98
N PRO A 912 -15.83 8.38 -33.68
CA PRO A 912 -16.88 8.76 -34.64
C PRO A 912 -16.82 10.25 -34.98
N GLU A 913 -17.69 10.71 -35.89
CA GLU A 913 -17.74 12.10 -36.37
C GLU A 913 -18.05 13.13 -35.27
N HIS A 914 -18.88 12.75 -34.30
CA HIS A 914 -19.15 13.50 -33.08
C HIS A 914 -18.94 12.61 -31.86
N PHE A 915 -17.99 12.95 -30.97
CA PHE A 915 -17.62 12.12 -29.82
C PHE A 915 -17.56 12.90 -28.50
N PHE A 916 -17.69 12.18 -27.38
CA PHE A 916 -17.36 12.66 -26.04
C PHE A 916 -16.20 11.81 -25.50
N ALA A 917 -15.14 12.45 -25.02
CA ALA A 917 -13.95 11.78 -24.48
C ALA A 917 -13.32 12.60 -23.33
N PRO A 918 -13.76 12.41 -22.07
CA PRO A 918 -13.22 13.15 -20.94
C PRO A 918 -11.74 12.78 -20.69
N TYR A 919 -11.02 13.69 -20.03
CA TYR A 919 -9.62 13.49 -19.70
C TYR A 919 -9.46 12.57 -18.48
N ILE A 920 -8.38 11.79 -18.49
CA ILE A 920 -7.92 10.98 -17.35
C ILE A 920 -6.47 11.39 -17.07
N ASP A 921 -6.17 11.73 -15.81
CA ASP A 921 -4.81 12.05 -15.40
C ASP A 921 -4.05 10.78 -15.01
N MET A 922 -3.24 10.31 -15.97
CA MET A 922 -2.39 9.13 -15.86
C MET A 922 -1.21 9.36 -14.90
N SER A 923 -0.90 10.61 -14.52
CA SER A 923 0.20 10.92 -13.60
C SER A 923 -0.13 10.66 -12.13
N LEU A 924 -1.40 10.72 -11.76
CA LEU A 924 -1.84 10.71 -10.35
C LEU A 924 -1.77 9.34 -9.67
N GLY A 925 -1.70 8.25 -10.44
CA GLY A 925 -1.67 6.88 -9.92
C GLY A 925 -2.96 6.39 -9.22
N ILE A 926 -4.04 7.18 -9.27
CA ILE A 926 -5.33 6.92 -8.59
C ILE A 926 -6.51 6.65 -9.54
N HIS A 927 -6.30 6.74 -10.85
CA HIS A 927 -7.34 6.47 -11.84
C HIS A 927 -7.75 4.99 -11.85
N LYS A 928 -9.01 4.74 -12.19
CA LYS A 928 -9.54 3.39 -12.39
C LYS A 928 -9.11 2.82 -13.74
N PRO A 929 -9.05 1.49 -13.92
CA PRO A 929 -8.85 0.88 -15.23
C PRO A 929 -9.90 1.37 -16.24
N LEU A 930 -9.50 1.63 -17.48
CA LEU A 930 -10.36 2.24 -18.50
C LEU A 930 -11.70 1.51 -18.71
N VAL A 931 -11.71 0.18 -18.59
CA VAL A 931 -12.92 -0.65 -18.69
C VAL A 931 -13.85 -0.50 -17.47
N GLU A 932 -13.35 -0.07 -16.32
CA GLU A 932 -14.18 0.28 -15.16
C GLU A 932 -14.91 1.61 -15.41
N TYR A 933 -14.21 2.64 -15.93
CA TYR A 933 -14.86 3.89 -16.33
C TYR A 933 -15.92 3.68 -17.43
N TYR A 934 -15.63 2.80 -18.40
CA TYR A 934 -16.62 2.34 -19.39
C TYR A 934 -17.87 1.76 -18.74
N ASN A 935 -17.70 0.81 -17.81
CA ASN A 935 -18.82 0.12 -17.15
C ASN A 935 -19.62 1.03 -16.19
N LEU A 936 -18.97 1.97 -15.50
CA LEU A 936 -19.59 2.86 -14.53
C LEU A 936 -20.35 4.04 -15.15
N THR A 937 -19.84 4.57 -16.27
CA THR A 937 -20.41 5.78 -16.92
C THR A 937 -21.14 5.47 -18.23
N GLY A 938 -20.82 4.36 -18.90
CA GLY A 938 -21.20 4.10 -20.29
C GLY A 938 -20.40 4.90 -21.32
N THR A 939 -19.25 5.47 -20.94
CA THR A 939 -18.39 6.28 -21.84
C THR A 939 -17.41 5.39 -22.62
N PRO A 940 -17.44 5.40 -23.97
CA PRO A 940 -16.58 4.53 -24.79
C PRO A 940 -15.23 5.15 -25.15
N TYR A 941 -15.03 6.46 -24.99
CA TYR A 941 -13.79 7.13 -25.40
C TYR A 941 -13.19 7.95 -24.26
N PHE A 942 -11.88 7.96 -24.15
CA PHE A 942 -11.15 8.71 -23.11
C PHE A 942 -9.91 9.39 -23.70
N THR A 943 -9.56 10.54 -23.14
CA THR A 943 -8.31 11.26 -23.46
C THR A 943 -7.31 11.01 -22.34
N LEU A 944 -6.25 10.24 -22.62
CA LEU A 944 -5.26 9.84 -21.64
C LEU A 944 -4.14 10.89 -21.58
N ALA A 945 -3.93 11.50 -20.41
CA ALA A 945 -3.04 12.64 -20.21
C ALA A 945 -2.01 12.37 -19.10
N PHE A 946 -0.71 12.66 -19.22
CA PHE A 946 0.02 13.24 -20.35
C PHE A 946 1.27 12.40 -20.65
N VAL A 947 1.61 12.27 -21.94
CA VAL A 947 2.93 11.80 -22.36
C VAL A 947 3.87 13.02 -22.46
N LEU A 948 4.96 12.96 -21.69
CA LEU A 948 6.01 13.99 -21.62
C LEU A 948 7.36 13.41 -22.07
N TYR A 949 8.39 14.25 -22.12
CA TYR A 949 9.76 13.77 -22.29
C TYR A 949 10.30 13.22 -20.97
N SER A 950 10.96 12.06 -21.05
CA SER A 950 11.77 11.53 -19.97
C SER A 950 13.25 11.61 -20.30
N SER A 951 14.04 12.14 -19.37
CA SER A 951 15.50 12.02 -19.37
C SER A 951 15.98 10.61 -18.97
N VAL A 952 15.11 9.80 -18.32
CA VAL A 952 15.41 8.40 -17.95
C VAL A 952 15.30 7.48 -19.17
N TYR A 953 14.22 7.63 -19.95
CA TYR A 953 13.98 6.82 -21.14
C TYR A 953 14.46 7.48 -22.45
N ASN A 954 15.01 8.70 -22.39
CA ASN A 954 15.45 9.52 -23.55
C ASN A 954 14.37 9.65 -24.64
N GLY A 955 13.13 9.88 -24.24
CA GLY A 955 11.97 9.81 -25.13
C GLY A 955 10.62 9.92 -24.43
N PRO A 956 9.53 9.53 -25.12
CA PRO A 956 8.15 9.61 -24.59
C PRO A 956 7.95 8.68 -23.39
N ALA A 957 7.33 9.22 -22.34
CA ALA A 957 6.94 8.50 -21.13
C ALA A 957 5.71 9.16 -20.49
N TRP A 958 4.87 8.39 -19.81
CA TRP A 958 3.74 8.95 -19.06
C TRP A 958 4.26 9.75 -17.86
N ALA A 959 3.77 10.98 -17.69
CA ALA A 959 4.27 11.95 -16.70
C ALA A 959 5.80 12.19 -16.74
N GLY A 960 6.50 11.79 -17.80
CA GLY A 960 7.97 11.87 -17.92
C GLY A 960 8.74 10.83 -17.08
N SER A 961 8.04 9.95 -16.35
CA SER A 961 8.63 9.05 -15.33
C SER A 961 8.11 7.61 -15.38
N ILE A 962 6.87 7.41 -15.84
CA ILE A 962 6.19 6.10 -15.96
C ILE A 962 6.48 5.52 -17.37
N PRO A 963 6.88 4.23 -17.50
CA PRO A 963 7.15 3.58 -18.78
C PRO A 963 6.01 3.77 -19.80
N LEU A 964 6.36 4.02 -21.06
CA LEU A 964 5.38 4.33 -22.11
C LEU A 964 4.31 3.24 -22.28
N ASP A 965 4.67 1.97 -22.11
CA ASP A 965 3.84 0.79 -22.29
C ASP A 965 2.95 0.43 -21.09
N ALA A 966 3.05 1.14 -19.95
CA ALA A 966 2.39 0.80 -18.69
C ALA A 966 0.87 0.58 -18.76
N PHE A 967 0.17 1.27 -19.68
CA PHE A 967 -1.30 1.24 -19.82
C PHE A 967 -1.79 0.47 -21.06
N VAL A 968 -0.91 -0.28 -21.73
CA VAL A 968 -1.22 -1.05 -22.96
C VAL A 968 -2.41 -2.01 -22.78
N ASP A 969 -2.44 -2.77 -21.67
CA ASP A 969 -3.53 -3.71 -21.39
C ASP A 969 -4.88 -3.02 -21.14
N GLU A 970 -4.89 -1.79 -20.65
CA GLU A 970 -6.12 -1.07 -20.35
C GLU A 970 -6.73 -0.46 -21.61
N VAL A 971 -5.89 0.06 -22.50
CA VAL A 971 -6.32 0.48 -23.85
C VAL A 971 -6.84 -0.72 -24.65
N LYS A 972 -6.20 -1.88 -24.52
CA LYS A 972 -6.69 -3.15 -25.10
C LYS A 972 -8.05 -3.54 -24.49
N GLY A 973 -8.19 -3.56 -23.17
CA GLY A 973 -9.44 -3.93 -22.49
C GLY A 973 -10.61 -3.00 -22.81
N LEU A 974 -10.37 -1.69 -22.93
CA LEU A 974 -11.35 -0.73 -23.42
C LEU A 974 -11.78 -1.03 -24.87
N ARG A 975 -10.82 -1.36 -25.75
CA ARG A 975 -11.11 -1.71 -27.16
C ARG A 975 -11.85 -3.03 -27.31
N GLU A 976 -11.57 -4.00 -26.45
CA GLU A 976 -12.36 -5.25 -26.36
C GLU A 976 -13.79 -5.00 -25.87
N ALA A 977 -14.02 -3.97 -25.04
CA ALA A 977 -15.35 -3.47 -24.68
C ALA A 977 -16.02 -2.59 -25.76
N GLY A 978 -15.34 -2.29 -26.88
CA GLY A 978 -15.84 -1.46 -27.98
C GLY A 978 -15.57 0.04 -27.87
N GLY A 979 -14.67 0.44 -26.98
CA GLY A 979 -14.17 1.81 -26.83
C GLY A 979 -12.84 2.09 -27.57
N ASP A 980 -12.29 3.30 -27.43
CA ASP A 980 -10.99 3.70 -27.99
C ASP A 980 -10.39 4.88 -27.21
N VAL A 981 -9.13 5.25 -27.46
CA VAL A 981 -8.43 6.33 -26.74
C VAL A 981 -7.83 7.40 -27.64
N ILE A 982 -7.73 8.61 -27.09
CA ILE A 982 -6.85 9.68 -27.57
C ILE A 982 -5.65 9.75 -26.63
N ILE A 983 -4.44 9.89 -27.15
CA ILE A 983 -3.22 10.06 -26.34
C ILE A 983 -2.81 11.54 -26.34
N ALA A 984 -2.76 12.17 -25.17
CA ALA A 984 -2.43 13.58 -25.00
C ALA A 984 -0.96 13.82 -24.62
N PHE A 985 -0.37 14.88 -25.16
CA PHE A 985 0.98 15.35 -24.88
C PHE A 985 0.96 16.78 -24.33
N GLY A 986 1.71 17.05 -23.26
CA GLY A 986 1.86 18.39 -22.71
C GLY A 986 1.12 18.60 -21.39
N GLY A 987 0.20 19.57 -21.33
CA GLY A 987 -0.45 20.03 -20.10
C GLY A 987 0.39 21.05 -19.31
N ALA A 988 -0.09 21.49 -18.15
CA ALA A 988 0.46 22.64 -17.41
C ALA A 988 1.93 22.51 -16.97
N VAL A 989 2.46 21.29 -16.87
CA VAL A 989 3.83 21.01 -16.39
C VAL A 989 4.63 20.24 -17.44
N GLY A 990 5.84 20.71 -17.72
CA GLY A 990 6.78 20.07 -18.65
C GLY A 990 7.67 18.99 -18.01
N PRO A 991 8.65 18.43 -18.75
CA PRO A 991 9.14 18.91 -20.04
C PRO A 991 8.41 18.30 -21.25
N TYR A 992 8.00 19.13 -22.22
CA TYR A 992 7.34 18.62 -23.43
C TYR A 992 8.35 17.99 -24.40
N LEU A 993 7.94 16.93 -25.11
CA LEU A 993 8.72 16.34 -26.21
C LEU A 993 9.13 17.37 -27.27
N CYS A 994 8.22 18.29 -27.63
CA CYS A 994 8.50 19.32 -28.64
C CYS A 994 9.50 20.40 -28.16
N GLN A 995 9.65 20.60 -26.85
CA GLN A 995 10.68 21.47 -26.28
C GLN A 995 12.05 20.76 -26.30
N GLN A 996 12.09 19.47 -25.95
CA GLN A 996 13.32 18.69 -25.76
C GLN A 996 13.90 18.08 -27.05
N ALA A 997 13.07 17.83 -28.08
CA ALA A 997 13.53 17.27 -29.35
C ALA A 997 14.42 18.27 -30.11
N LYS A 998 15.60 17.82 -30.55
CA LYS A 998 16.60 18.64 -31.23
C LYS A 998 16.24 18.93 -32.69
N THR A 999 15.46 18.06 -33.34
CA THR A 999 15.01 18.23 -34.73
C THR A 999 13.55 17.77 -34.91
N PRO A 1000 12.86 18.16 -36.00
CA PRO A 1000 11.52 17.66 -36.33
C PRO A 1000 11.47 16.14 -36.49
N GLU A 1001 12.52 15.51 -37.01
CA GLU A 1001 12.60 14.05 -37.20
C GLU A 1001 12.63 13.32 -35.87
N GLN A 1002 13.44 13.79 -34.90
CA GLN A 1002 13.47 13.21 -33.55
C GLN A 1002 12.09 13.30 -32.88
N LEU A 1003 11.43 14.47 -33.00
CA LEU A 1003 10.10 14.70 -32.46
C LEU A 1003 9.05 13.78 -33.11
N ALA A 1004 9.10 13.63 -34.43
CA ALA A 1004 8.20 12.75 -35.18
C ALA A 1004 8.39 11.28 -34.81
N GLN A 1005 9.63 10.80 -34.64
CA GLN A 1005 9.89 9.42 -34.23
C GLN A 1005 9.39 9.14 -32.80
N TRP A 1006 9.51 10.11 -31.87
CA TRP A 1006 8.89 9.99 -30.55
C TRP A 1006 7.35 9.93 -30.61
N TYR A 1007 6.70 10.73 -31.47
CA TYR A 1007 5.25 10.60 -31.66
C TYR A 1007 4.85 9.27 -32.33
N ILE A 1008 5.63 8.78 -33.30
CA ILE A 1008 5.43 7.47 -33.94
C ILE A 1008 5.60 6.32 -32.95
N GLN A 1009 6.56 6.41 -32.02
CA GLN A 1009 6.73 5.43 -30.94
C GLN A 1009 5.45 5.30 -30.10
N VAL A 1010 4.81 6.40 -29.71
CA VAL A 1010 3.53 6.38 -28.98
C VAL A 1010 2.39 5.81 -29.83
N ILE A 1011 2.32 6.21 -31.11
CA ILE A 1011 1.34 5.67 -32.07
C ILE A 1011 1.47 4.14 -32.17
N ASP A 1012 2.69 3.62 -32.28
CA ASP A 1012 2.94 2.20 -32.49
C ASP A 1012 2.74 1.39 -31.20
N THR A 1013 3.17 1.89 -30.04
CA THR A 1013 2.94 1.23 -28.73
C THR A 1013 1.44 1.06 -28.44
N TYR A 1014 0.62 2.08 -28.70
CA TYR A 1014 -0.81 2.04 -28.40
C TYR A 1014 -1.70 1.67 -29.60
N ASN A 1015 -1.13 1.52 -30.80
CA ASN A 1015 -1.90 1.50 -32.05
C ASN A 1015 -2.92 2.65 -32.08
N ALA A 1016 -2.45 3.87 -31.78
CA ALA A 1016 -3.29 5.05 -31.54
C ALA A 1016 -3.73 5.69 -32.87
N THR A 1017 -5.03 5.93 -33.03
CA THR A 1017 -5.61 6.57 -34.22
C THR A 1017 -5.77 8.09 -34.05
N TYR A 1018 -5.51 8.62 -32.85
CA TYR A 1018 -5.78 10.00 -32.49
C TYR A 1018 -4.77 10.49 -31.44
N LEU A 1019 -4.11 11.61 -31.70
CA LEU A 1019 -3.24 12.31 -30.75
C LEU A 1019 -3.81 13.69 -30.39
N ASP A 1020 -3.60 14.14 -29.15
CA ASP A 1020 -3.95 15.47 -28.65
C ASP A 1020 -2.68 16.21 -28.20
N PHE A 1021 -2.52 17.45 -28.63
CA PHE A 1021 -1.40 18.30 -28.21
C PHE A 1021 -1.93 19.40 -27.30
N ASP A 1022 -1.75 19.22 -26.00
CA ASP A 1022 -2.22 20.13 -24.96
C ASP A 1022 -1.12 21.14 -24.61
N ILE A 1023 -1.24 22.36 -25.13
CA ILE A 1023 -0.13 23.31 -25.22
C ILE A 1023 -0.43 24.54 -24.36
N GLU A 1024 -0.14 24.41 -23.07
CA GLU A 1024 -0.31 25.46 -22.07
C GLU A 1024 0.91 26.39 -21.98
N SER A 1025 2.10 25.89 -22.36
CA SER A 1025 3.36 26.63 -22.35
C SER A 1025 3.94 26.83 -23.76
N GLY A 1026 4.95 27.71 -23.88
CA GLY A 1026 5.55 28.08 -25.16
C GLY A 1026 6.20 26.91 -25.91
N VAL A 1027 5.87 26.77 -27.20
CA VAL A 1027 6.43 25.74 -28.09
C VAL A 1027 6.89 26.33 -29.43
N ASP A 1028 7.83 25.64 -30.05
CA ASP A 1028 8.25 25.88 -31.42
C ASP A 1028 7.21 25.29 -32.39
N ALA A 1029 6.28 26.14 -32.84
CA ALA A 1029 5.19 25.74 -33.73
C ALA A 1029 5.69 25.31 -35.13
N ASP A 1030 6.81 25.85 -35.61
CA ASP A 1030 7.41 25.48 -36.89
C ASP A 1030 7.99 24.06 -36.84
N LYS A 1031 8.79 23.75 -35.80
CA LYS A 1031 9.37 22.41 -35.56
C LYS A 1031 8.29 21.37 -35.26
N LEU A 1032 7.26 21.74 -34.50
CA LEU A 1032 6.11 20.86 -34.24
C LEU A 1032 5.37 20.54 -35.55
N ALA A 1033 5.09 21.54 -36.39
CA ALA A 1033 4.41 21.32 -37.66
C ALA A 1033 5.23 20.44 -38.63
N ASP A 1034 6.54 20.65 -38.74
CA ASP A 1034 7.39 19.81 -39.59
C ASP A 1034 7.45 18.35 -39.08
N ALA A 1035 7.44 18.15 -37.76
CA ALA A 1035 7.34 16.81 -37.17
C ALA A 1035 5.99 16.16 -37.48
N LEU A 1036 4.89 16.90 -37.37
CA LEU A 1036 3.54 16.41 -37.64
C LEU A 1036 3.30 16.09 -39.12
N LEU A 1037 3.96 16.78 -40.06
CA LEU A 1037 4.00 16.39 -41.47
C LEU A 1037 4.70 15.04 -41.69
N ILE A 1038 5.77 14.75 -40.95
CA ILE A 1038 6.45 13.44 -40.98
C ILE A 1038 5.51 12.36 -40.43
N VAL A 1039 4.85 12.61 -39.29
CA VAL A 1039 3.88 11.68 -38.70
C VAL A 1039 2.71 11.41 -39.65
N GLN A 1040 2.12 12.43 -40.31
CA GLN A 1040 1.03 12.23 -41.27
C GLN A 1040 1.46 11.49 -42.54
N ARG A 1041 2.71 11.65 -42.98
CA ARG A 1041 3.28 10.87 -44.09
C ARG A 1041 3.43 9.38 -43.73
N GLU A 1042 3.81 9.07 -42.49
CA GLU A 1042 4.20 7.71 -42.07
C GLU A 1042 3.09 6.96 -41.33
N ARG A 1043 2.09 7.66 -40.79
CA ARG A 1043 0.89 7.13 -40.12
C ARG A 1043 -0.36 7.88 -40.60
N PRO A 1044 -0.73 7.79 -41.90
CA PRO A 1044 -1.76 8.63 -42.54
C PRO A 1044 -3.20 8.44 -42.03
N ASN A 1045 -3.44 7.47 -41.15
CA ASN A 1045 -4.73 7.27 -40.49
C ASN A 1045 -4.86 8.04 -39.15
N VAL A 1046 -3.78 8.66 -38.66
CA VAL A 1046 -3.74 9.35 -37.37
C VAL A 1046 -4.25 10.78 -37.50
N ARG A 1047 -5.21 11.13 -36.64
CA ARG A 1047 -5.79 12.46 -36.52
C ARG A 1047 -5.12 13.25 -35.39
N PHE A 1048 -5.07 14.58 -35.54
CA PHE A 1048 -4.50 15.48 -34.54
C PHE A 1048 -5.54 16.43 -33.99
N SER A 1049 -5.55 16.55 -32.66
CA SER A 1049 -6.18 17.63 -31.92
C SER A 1049 -5.12 18.55 -31.32
N PHE A 1050 -5.49 19.80 -31.12
CA PHE A 1050 -4.75 20.76 -30.31
C PHE A 1050 -5.64 21.29 -29.20
N THR A 1051 -5.25 21.00 -27.96
CA THR A 1051 -5.89 21.55 -26.76
C THR A 1051 -5.13 22.80 -26.33
N LEU A 1052 -5.84 23.91 -26.16
CA LEU A 1052 -5.24 25.24 -26.20
C LEU A 1052 -5.90 26.22 -25.22
N PRO A 1053 -5.14 27.10 -24.55
CA PRO A 1053 -5.68 28.16 -23.71
C PRO A 1053 -6.66 29.07 -24.46
N SER A 1054 -7.68 29.55 -23.75
CA SER A 1054 -8.76 30.34 -24.34
C SER A 1054 -9.24 31.48 -23.45
N ASP A 1055 -9.89 32.46 -24.06
CA ASP A 1055 -10.43 33.65 -23.41
C ASP A 1055 -11.80 33.98 -24.03
N PRO A 1056 -12.88 34.12 -23.21
CA PRO A 1056 -14.25 34.33 -23.72
C PRO A 1056 -14.48 35.57 -24.57
N GLY A 1057 -13.56 36.54 -24.60
CA GLY A 1057 -13.65 37.74 -25.42
C GLY A 1057 -12.83 37.70 -26.73
N ILE A 1058 -11.95 36.71 -26.92
CA ILE A 1058 -11.10 36.60 -28.13
C ILE A 1058 -10.96 35.20 -28.75
N GLY A 1059 -11.38 34.12 -28.08
CA GLY A 1059 -11.20 32.75 -28.56
C GLY A 1059 -9.89 32.14 -28.10
N LEU A 1060 -9.07 31.59 -29.01
CA LEU A 1060 -7.75 31.04 -28.67
C LEU A 1060 -6.80 32.12 -28.14
N ALA A 1061 -6.43 32.02 -26.86
CA ALA A 1061 -5.48 32.89 -26.21
C ALA A 1061 -4.06 32.32 -26.38
N GLY A 1062 -3.22 32.98 -27.17
CA GLY A 1062 -1.88 32.48 -27.55
C GLY A 1062 -1.90 31.33 -28.57
N GLY A 1063 -2.81 30.36 -28.44
CA GLY A 1063 -2.89 29.18 -29.29
C GLY A 1063 -3.20 29.44 -30.78
N TYR A 1064 -3.79 30.60 -31.14
CA TYR A 1064 -4.16 30.94 -32.53
C TYR A 1064 -2.99 30.80 -33.52
N GLY A 1065 -1.80 31.29 -33.14
CA GLY A 1065 -0.61 31.24 -34.00
C GLY A 1065 -0.11 29.82 -34.29
N ILE A 1066 -0.39 28.86 -33.40
CA ILE A 1066 -0.02 27.45 -33.60
C ILE A 1066 -0.88 26.88 -34.74
N ILE A 1067 -2.21 27.03 -34.67
CA ILE A 1067 -3.13 26.55 -35.70
C ILE A 1067 -2.88 27.25 -37.04
N GLU A 1068 -2.57 28.54 -37.02
CA GLU A 1068 -2.22 29.30 -38.23
C GLU A 1068 -0.94 28.75 -38.89
N THR A 1069 0.09 28.39 -38.11
CA THR A 1069 1.32 27.74 -38.61
C THR A 1069 1.06 26.33 -39.13
N MET A 1070 0.25 25.52 -38.44
CA MET A 1070 -0.16 24.19 -38.92
C MET A 1070 -0.82 24.28 -40.30
N ALA A 1071 -1.79 25.19 -40.46
CA ALA A 1071 -2.47 25.43 -41.73
C ALA A 1071 -1.52 25.92 -42.84
N LYS A 1072 -0.63 26.88 -42.52
CA LYS A 1072 0.37 27.42 -43.47
C LYS A 1072 1.36 26.36 -43.97
N LYS A 1073 1.70 25.37 -43.14
CA LYS A 1073 2.55 24.22 -43.52
C LYS A 1073 1.78 23.04 -44.13
N GLY A 1074 0.45 23.05 -44.06
CA GLY A 1074 -0.40 21.99 -44.61
C GLY A 1074 -0.57 20.76 -43.72
N VAL A 1075 -0.32 20.90 -42.40
CA VAL A 1075 -0.67 19.86 -41.42
C VAL A 1075 -2.20 19.76 -41.35
N ILE A 1076 -2.74 18.55 -41.49
CA ILE A 1076 -4.20 18.34 -41.42
C ILE A 1076 -4.60 18.29 -39.94
N VAL A 1077 -5.16 19.38 -39.43
CA VAL A 1077 -5.76 19.45 -38.09
C VAL A 1077 -7.18 18.89 -38.15
N ASP A 1078 -7.52 17.97 -37.24
CA ASP A 1078 -8.85 17.35 -37.16
C ASP A 1078 -9.74 17.99 -36.08
N ARG A 1079 -9.13 18.40 -34.96
CA ARG A 1079 -9.80 19.11 -33.86
C ARG A 1079 -8.95 20.28 -33.34
N VAL A 1080 -9.62 21.35 -32.97
CA VAL A 1080 -9.10 22.46 -32.18
C VAL A 1080 -9.99 22.55 -30.94
N ASN A 1081 -9.41 22.38 -29.76
CA ASN A 1081 -10.10 22.11 -28.50
C ASN A 1081 -9.76 23.17 -27.45
N PRO A 1082 -10.46 24.32 -27.42
CA PRO A 1082 -10.24 25.34 -26.42
C PRO A 1082 -10.50 24.79 -25.01
N MET A 1083 -9.56 25.05 -24.10
CA MET A 1083 -9.75 24.88 -22.67
C MET A 1083 -10.69 25.97 -22.17
N THR A 1084 -11.92 25.60 -21.83
CA THR A 1084 -12.98 26.54 -21.42
C THR A 1084 -13.15 26.53 -19.90
N MET A 1085 -12.05 26.79 -19.20
CA MET A 1085 -11.86 26.67 -17.76
C MET A 1085 -10.85 27.73 -17.27
N ASP A 1086 -10.87 28.02 -15.97
CA ASP A 1086 -9.86 28.82 -15.28
C ASP A 1086 -9.50 30.15 -15.96
N TYR A 1087 -10.51 30.97 -16.21
CA TYR A 1087 -10.29 32.29 -16.81
C TYR A 1087 -9.81 33.33 -15.79
N TYR A 1088 -10.00 33.12 -14.48
CA TYR A 1088 -9.62 34.00 -13.36
C TYR A 1088 -10.25 35.41 -13.31
N TRP A 1089 -10.73 35.95 -14.42
CA TRP A 1089 -11.37 37.27 -14.52
C TRP A 1089 -12.88 37.21 -14.84
N THR A 1090 -13.40 36.04 -15.23
CA THR A 1090 -14.82 35.77 -15.51
C THR A 1090 -15.13 34.30 -15.21
N PRO A 1091 -16.35 33.90 -14.79
CA PRO A 1091 -16.61 32.53 -14.37
C PRO A 1091 -16.50 31.49 -15.50
N ALA A 1092 -15.93 30.32 -15.25
CA ALA A 1092 -15.98 29.18 -16.16
C ALA A 1092 -17.39 28.55 -16.17
N ASN A 1093 -18.28 29.10 -17.01
CA ASN A 1093 -19.66 28.65 -17.17
C ASN A 1093 -19.99 28.39 -18.66
N ALA A 1094 -21.19 27.85 -18.94
CA ALA A 1094 -21.57 27.49 -20.29
C ALA A 1094 -21.67 28.67 -21.26
N ASP A 1095 -22.11 29.86 -20.81
CA ASP A 1095 -22.17 31.05 -21.68
C ASP A 1095 -20.78 31.50 -22.13
N ASN A 1096 -19.80 31.51 -21.22
CA ASN A 1096 -18.43 31.85 -21.55
C ASN A 1096 -17.74 30.79 -22.42
N ALA A 1097 -18.01 29.50 -22.18
CA ALA A 1097 -17.53 28.41 -23.05
C ALA A 1097 -18.12 28.48 -24.47
N ILE A 1098 -19.39 28.86 -24.61
CA ILE A 1098 -20.04 29.12 -25.89
C ILE A 1098 -19.42 30.36 -26.58
N SER A 1099 -19.16 31.43 -25.83
CA SER A 1099 -18.48 32.64 -26.36
C SER A 1099 -17.10 32.31 -26.93
N VAL A 1100 -16.29 31.51 -26.21
CA VAL A 1100 -15.03 30.97 -26.74
C VAL A 1100 -15.25 30.24 -28.05
N ALA A 1101 -16.23 29.33 -28.13
CA ALA A 1101 -16.50 28.55 -29.34
C ALA A 1101 -16.89 29.41 -30.54
N GLU A 1102 -17.71 30.45 -30.34
CA GLU A 1102 -18.08 31.42 -31.38
C GLU A 1102 -16.87 32.27 -31.84
N HIS A 1103 -16.00 32.68 -30.93
CA HIS A 1103 -14.76 33.37 -31.30
C HIS A 1103 -13.79 32.45 -32.05
N VAL A 1104 -13.66 31.19 -31.64
CA VAL A 1104 -12.80 30.17 -32.27
C VAL A 1104 -13.32 29.80 -33.66
N PHE A 1105 -14.64 29.72 -33.86
CA PHE A 1105 -15.24 29.58 -35.19
C PHE A 1105 -14.81 30.73 -36.12
N ASN A 1106 -14.92 31.98 -35.65
CA ASN A 1106 -14.52 33.16 -36.43
C ASN A 1106 -13.00 33.22 -36.69
N GLN A 1107 -12.17 32.70 -35.78
CA GLN A 1107 -10.73 32.51 -35.98
C GLN A 1107 -10.44 31.44 -37.05
N LEU A 1108 -11.07 30.26 -36.96
CA LEU A 1108 -10.87 29.17 -37.91
C LEU A 1108 -11.39 29.51 -39.31
N LYS A 1109 -12.44 30.33 -39.46
CA LYS A 1109 -12.86 30.90 -40.76
C LYS A 1109 -11.84 31.85 -41.39
N GLN A 1110 -10.92 32.44 -40.62
CA GLN A 1110 -9.81 33.25 -41.15
C GLN A 1110 -8.63 32.37 -41.59
N ILE A 1111 -8.36 31.28 -40.87
CA ILE A 1111 -7.29 30.32 -41.19
C ILE A 1111 -7.68 29.42 -42.38
N TYR A 1112 -8.95 28.98 -42.45
CA TYR A 1112 -9.49 28.06 -43.45
C TYR A 1112 -10.68 28.69 -44.20
N PRO A 1113 -10.47 29.75 -45.00
CA PRO A 1113 -11.57 30.51 -45.62
C PRO A 1113 -12.40 29.71 -46.64
N ASP A 1114 -11.82 28.66 -47.24
CA ASP A 1114 -12.47 27.80 -48.22
C ASP A 1114 -13.40 26.74 -47.59
N LYS A 1115 -13.36 26.54 -46.27
CA LYS A 1115 -14.23 25.59 -45.56
C LYS A 1115 -15.63 26.16 -45.35
N SER A 1116 -16.63 25.30 -45.50
CA SER A 1116 -18.02 25.59 -45.12
C SER A 1116 -18.18 25.74 -43.60
N ASP A 1117 -19.29 26.33 -43.15
CA ASP A 1117 -19.49 26.62 -41.73
C ASP A 1117 -19.69 25.34 -40.91
N ASP A 1118 -20.42 24.34 -41.46
CA ASP A 1118 -20.53 22.99 -40.90
C ASP A 1118 -19.15 22.31 -40.77
N GLU A 1119 -18.22 22.51 -41.72
CA GLU A 1119 -16.86 21.97 -41.62
C GLU A 1119 -16.00 22.64 -40.55
N ILE A 1120 -16.26 23.91 -40.20
CA ILE A 1120 -15.52 24.60 -39.14
C ILE A 1120 -16.07 24.24 -37.77
N TRP A 1121 -17.39 24.15 -37.61
CA TRP A 1121 -17.96 23.57 -36.39
C TRP A 1121 -17.50 22.12 -36.20
N GLY A 1122 -17.47 21.35 -37.29
CA GLY A 1122 -16.87 20.01 -37.36
C GLY A 1122 -15.35 19.95 -37.13
N MET A 1123 -14.68 21.05 -36.79
CA MET A 1123 -13.29 21.08 -36.28
C MET A 1123 -13.19 21.51 -34.81
N ILE A 1124 -14.27 21.94 -34.16
CA ILE A 1124 -14.23 22.51 -32.79
C ILE A 1124 -14.53 21.45 -31.73
N GLY A 1125 -13.61 21.25 -30.79
CA GLY A 1125 -13.87 20.63 -29.49
C GLY A 1125 -14.17 21.69 -28.43
N LEU A 1126 -14.63 21.31 -27.23
CA LEU A 1126 -14.60 22.16 -26.03
C LEU A 1126 -14.31 21.30 -24.79
N THR A 1127 -13.49 21.83 -23.87
CA THR A 1127 -13.08 21.14 -22.63
C THR A 1127 -13.17 22.09 -21.43
N PRO A 1128 -14.28 22.11 -20.66
CA PRO A 1128 -14.36 22.73 -19.35
C PRO A 1128 -13.81 21.82 -18.24
N MET A 1129 -13.54 22.40 -17.07
CA MET A 1129 -13.25 21.70 -15.83
C MET A 1129 -14.55 21.57 -15.03
N ILE A 1130 -14.97 20.35 -14.67
CA ILE A 1130 -16.28 20.13 -14.05
C ILE A 1130 -16.29 20.56 -12.57
N GLY A 1131 -17.39 21.17 -12.13
CA GLY A 1131 -17.53 21.73 -10.78
C GLY A 1131 -16.55 22.87 -10.50
N THR A 1132 -15.94 22.88 -9.31
CA THR A 1132 -15.08 23.97 -8.84
C THR A 1132 -13.77 24.03 -9.61
N ASN A 1133 -13.57 25.12 -10.34
CA ASN A 1133 -12.36 25.46 -11.09
C ASN A 1133 -11.29 26.02 -10.12
N ASP A 1134 -10.01 26.03 -10.52
CA ASP A 1134 -8.92 26.60 -9.72
C ASP A 1134 -9.19 28.07 -9.35
N ASP A 1135 -9.81 28.82 -10.26
CA ASP A 1135 -10.26 30.21 -10.05
C ASP A 1135 -11.46 30.38 -9.08
N LYS A 1136 -12.00 29.27 -8.56
CA LYS A 1136 -13.15 29.16 -7.65
C LYS A 1136 -14.50 29.54 -8.28
N SER A 1137 -14.58 29.70 -9.59
CA SER A 1137 -15.85 29.55 -10.31
C SER A 1137 -16.30 28.08 -10.35
N VAL A 1138 -17.57 27.84 -10.71
CA VAL A 1138 -18.18 26.50 -10.70
C VAL A 1138 -18.89 26.25 -12.03
N PHE A 1139 -18.40 25.28 -12.79
CA PHE A 1139 -19.11 24.75 -13.97
C PHE A 1139 -20.14 23.72 -13.49
N SER A 1140 -21.41 24.11 -13.43
CA SER A 1140 -22.46 23.28 -12.82
C SER A 1140 -22.98 22.17 -13.74
N LEU A 1141 -23.75 21.22 -13.20
CA LEU A 1141 -24.44 20.21 -14.01
C LEU A 1141 -25.44 20.86 -15.00
N GLN A 1142 -26.00 22.02 -14.65
CA GLN A 1142 -26.86 22.80 -15.56
C GLN A 1142 -26.05 23.46 -16.70
N ASP A 1143 -24.81 23.87 -16.44
CA ASP A 1143 -23.88 24.33 -17.48
C ASP A 1143 -23.50 23.18 -18.41
N ALA A 1144 -23.25 21.97 -17.88
CA ALA A 1144 -23.01 20.77 -18.67
C ALA A 1144 -24.17 20.47 -19.63
N GLU A 1145 -25.41 20.42 -19.15
CA GLU A 1145 -26.59 20.18 -19.99
C GLU A 1145 -26.77 21.28 -21.06
N LYS A 1146 -26.58 22.55 -20.68
CA LYS A 1146 -26.67 23.70 -21.60
C LYS A 1146 -25.61 23.67 -22.70
N LEU A 1147 -24.36 23.36 -22.33
CA LEU A 1147 -23.24 23.25 -23.28
C LEU A 1147 -23.46 22.08 -24.25
N VAL A 1148 -23.95 20.94 -23.75
CA VAL A 1148 -24.31 19.77 -24.56
C VAL A 1148 -25.42 20.10 -25.56
N ASP A 1149 -26.51 20.74 -25.13
CA ASP A 1149 -27.62 21.06 -26.02
C ASP A 1149 -27.25 22.15 -27.06
N TRP A 1150 -26.33 23.05 -26.75
CA TRP A 1150 -25.73 23.97 -27.74
C TRP A 1150 -24.80 23.23 -28.72
N ALA A 1151 -23.95 22.31 -28.22
CA ALA A 1151 -23.00 21.54 -29.00
C ALA A 1151 -23.69 20.61 -30.02
N ILE A 1152 -24.83 20.00 -29.63
CA ILE A 1152 -25.69 19.21 -30.52
C ILE A 1152 -26.24 20.07 -31.67
N GLN A 1153 -26.70 21.30 -31.37
CA GLN A 1153 -27.26 22.20 -32.39
C GLN A 1153 -26.22 22.65 -33.43
N HIS A 1154 -24.97 22.88 -33.00
CA HIS A 1154 -23.89 23.31 -33.89
C HIS A 1154 -23.10 22.14 -34.52
N LYS A 1155 -23.36 20.89 -34.11
CA LYS A 1155 -22.66 19.68 -34.58
C LYS A 1155 -21.14 19.76 -34.42
N ILE A 1156 -20.67 20.23 -33.27
CA ILE A 1156 -19.23 20.41 -33.06
C ILE A 1156 -18.46 19.07 -33.11
N ARG A 1157 -17.14 19.09 -33.28
CA ARG A 1157 -16.32 17.87 -33.43
C ARG A 1157 -16.38 16.97 -32.19
N SER A 1158 -16.28 17.54 -30.99
CA SER A 1158 -16.35 16.77 -29.75
C SER A 1158 -16.67 17.61 -28.52
N LEU A 1159 -17.02 16.93 -27.43
CA LEU A 1159 -16.86 17.45 -26.07
C LEU A 1159 -15.85 16.62 -25.27
N ALA A 1160 -15.26 17.22 -24.25
CA ALA A 1160 -14.52 16.55 -23.19
C ALA A 1160 -14.72 17.33 -21.88
N PHE A 1161 -14.08 16.89 -20.79
CA PHE A 1161 -13.89 17.72 -19.61
C PHE A 1161 -12.67 17.26 -18.80
N TRP A 1162 -12.15 18.16 -17.96
CA TRP A 1162 -11.15 17.86 -16.93
C TRP A 1162 -11.83 17.58 -15.57
N SER A 1163 -11.82 16.37 -15.02
CA SER A 1163 -11.38 15.06 -15.55
C SER A 1163 -12.41 14.00 -15.12
N VAL A 1164 -12.35 12.77 -15.64
CA VAL A 1164 -13.31 11.71 -15.25
C VAL A 1164 -13.20 11.37 -13.75
N ASP A 1165 -11.99 11.40 -13.20
CA ASP A 1165 -11.68 11.16 -11.79
C ASP A 1165 -12.33 12.19 -10.85
N ARG A 1166 -12.69 13.37 -11.38
CA ARG A 1166 -13.42 14.42 -10.66
C ARG A 1166 -14.94 14.21 -10.64
N ASP A 1167 -15.52 13.27 -11.37
CA ASP A 1167 -16.98 13.13 -11.50
C ASP A 1167 -17.67 12.44 -10.30
N HIS A 1168 -17.14 12.72 -9.10
CA HIS A 1168 -17.61 12.30 -7.79
C HIS A 1168 -18.05 13.52 -6.95
N PRO A 1169 -19.01 13.36 -6.01
CA PRO A 1169 -19.36 14.41 -5.07
C PRO A 1169 -18.20 14.76 -4.15
N GLY A 1170 -18.10 16.02 -3.75
CA GLY A 1170 -17.07 16.48 -2.81
C GLY A 1170 -17.49 17.75 -2.06
N PRO A 1171 -16.70 18.21 -1.07
CA PRO A 1171 -17.01 19.40 -0.30
C PRO A 1171 -17.22 20.63 -1.19
N THR A 1172 -18.30 21.37 -0.94
CA THR A 1172 -18.78 22.39 -1.88
C THR A 1172 -17.80 23.55 -1.99
N GLY A 1173 -17.28 23.79 -3.21
CA GLY A 1173 -16.27 24.82 -3.47
C GLY A 1173 -14.83 24.37 -3.20
N GLU A 1174 -14.60 23.08 -2.95
CA GLU A 1174 -13.25 22.50 -2.93
C GLU A 1174 -12.80 22.14 -4.35
N VAL A 1175 -11.52 22.39 -4.62
CA VAL A 1175 -10.84 22.00 -5.86
C VAL A 1175 -9.97 20.78 -5.56
N SER A 1176 -10.21 19.68 -6.27
CA SER A 1176 -9.54 18.41 -6.02
C SER A 1176 -9.43 17.60 -7.33
N PRO A 1177 -8.39 16.79 -7.52
CA PRO A 1177 -8.30 15.89 -8.68
C PRO A 1177 -9.25 14.68 -8.58
N ILE A 1178 -9.82 14.38 -7.41
CA ILE A 1178 -10.69 13.21 -7.16
C ILE A 1178 -12.15 13.55 -6.87
N HIS A 1179 -12.52 14.84 -6.89
CA HIS A 1179 -13.91 15.28 -6.86
C HIS A 1179 -14.05 16.73 -7.35
N ARG A 1180 -15.14 16.98 -8.08
CA ARG A 1180 -15.52 18.30 -8.62
C ARG A 1180 -15.96 19.32 -7.57
N GLY A 1181 -16.09 18.93 -6.29
CA GLY A 1181 -16.50 19.84 -5.21
C GLY A 1181 -17.93 20.37 -5.35
N THR A 1182 -18.85 19.53 -5.84
CA THR A 1182 -20.29 19.78 -5.86
C THR A 1182 -21.04 18.59 -5.24
N SER A 1183 -22.32 18.78 -4.90
CA SER A 1183 -23.17 17.76 -4.27
C SER A 1183 -24.04 16.94 -5.24
N ASP A 1184 -23.73 16.96 -6.54
CA ASP A 1184 -24.42 16.13 -7.54
C ASP A 1184 -24.13 14.62 -7.31
N PRO A 1185 -24.88 13.68 -7.91
CA PRO A 1185 -24.57 12.25 -7.83
C PRO A 1185 -23.23 11.86 -8.48
N ASP A 1186 -22.75 10.65 -8.21
CA ASP A 1186 -21.63 10.06 -8.96
C ASP A 1186 -21.92 9.99 -10.47
N TRP A 1187 -20.89 10.21 -11.28
CA TRP A 1187 -20.93 10.13 -12.75
C TRP A 1187 -21.92 11.09 -13.44
N ALA A 1188 -22.41 12.11 -12.74
CA ALA A 1188 -23.47 12.98 -13.22
C ALA A 1188 -23.07 13.75 -14.49
N PHE A 1189 -21.83 14.25 -14.57
CA PHE A 1189 -21.36 15.00 -15.73
C PHE A 1189 -21.08 14.06 -16.91
N SER A 1190 -20.50 12.89 -16.68
CA SER A 1190 -20.29 11.85 -17.70
C SER A 1190 -21.62 11.44 -18.35
N HIS A 1191 -22.66 11.20 -17.54
CA HIS A 1191 -24.00 10.88 -18.03
C HIS A 1191 -24.65 12.05 -18.81
N ALA A 1192 -24.44 13.29 -18.39
CA ALA A 1192 -24.92 14.48 -19.11
C ALA A 1192 -24.22 14.65 -20.46
N PHE A 1193 -22.88 14.62 -20.48
CA PHE A 1193 -22.08 14.75 -21.69
C PHE A 1193 -22.32 13.59 -22.69
N LEU A 1194 -22.60 12.38 -22.22
CA LEU A 1194 -22.98 11.26 -23.10
C LEU A 1194 -24.28 11.48 -23.91
N ARG A 1195 -25.13 12.45 -23.55
CA ARG A 1195 -26.26 12.86 -24.39
C ARG A 1195 -25.78 13.38 -25.76
N PHE A 1196 -24.61 14.04 -25.82
CA PHE A 1196 -24.02 14.56 -27.05
C PHE A 1196 -23.83 13.45 -28.09
N MET A 1197 -23.12 12.38 -27.74
CA MET A 1197 -22.93 11.23 -28.63
C MET A 1197 -24.24 10.55 -29.04
N LYS A 1198 -25.16 10.40 -28.09
CA LYS A 1198 -26.46 9.73 -28.32
C LYS A 1198 -27.34 10.49 -29.31
N ALA A 1199 -27.15 11.80 -29.48
CA ALA A 1199 -27.86 12.60 -30.47
C ALA A 1199 -27.45 12.30 -31.93
N PHE A 1200 -26.25 11.76 -32.16
CA PHE A 1200 -25.69 11.51 -33.49
C PHE A 1200 -25.63 10.03 -33.90
N GLN A 1201 -26.03 9.10 -33.01
CA GLN A 1201 -26.08 7.67 -33.38
C GLN A 1201 -27.32 7.32 -34.23
N PRO A 1202 -27.20 6.45 -35.24
CA PRO A 1202 -28.33 6.04 -36.08
C PRO A 1202 -29.34 5.20 -35.28
N VAL A 1203 -30.60 5.62 -35.28
CA VAL A 1203 -31.68 4.93 -34.58
C VAL A 1203 -31.89 3.53 -35.19
N ALA A 1204 -31.54 2.48 -34.43
CA ALA A 1204 -31.73 1.11 -34.84
C ALA A 1204 -33.23 0.79 -35.05
N SER A 1205 -33.58 0.29 -36.25
CA SER A 1205 -34.96 -0.05 -36.58
C SER A 1205 -35.47 -1.22 -35.74
N THR A 1206 -36.57 -1.02 -35.00
CA THR A 1206 -37.17 -1.98 -34.07
C THR A 1206 -37.85 -3.17 -34.77
N ALA A 1207 -37.05 -4.11 -35.25
CA ALA A 1207 -37.52 -5.40 -35.74
C ALA A 1207 -37.96 -6.31 -34.56
N GLN A 1208 -39.25 -6.62 -34.47
CA GLN A 1208 -39.77 -7.58 -33.50
C GLN A 1208 -39.26 -9.00 -33.80
N VAL A 1209 -38.65 -9.65 -32.81
CA VAL A 1209 -38.44 -11.11 -32.83
C VAL A 1209 -39.08 -11.71 -31.58
N ALA A 1210 -40.28 -12.27 -31.74
CA ALA A 1210 -40.90 -13.09 -30.72
C ALA A 1210 -40.32 -14.52 -30.80
N VAL A 1211 -39.71 -15.00 -29.72
CA VAL A 1211 -39.22 -16.38 -29.63
C VAL A 1211 -40.27 -17.24 -28.94
N ALA A 1212 -40.82 -18.21 -29.67
CA ALA A 1212 -41.71 -19.22 -29.11
C ALA A 1212 -40.91 -20.43 -28.61
N VAL A 1213 -41.32 -21.01 -27.47
CA VAL A 1213 -40.73 -22.23 -26.91
C VAL A 1213 -41.31 -23.47 -27.61
N PRO A 1214 -40.47 -24.45 -28.00
CA PRO A 1214 -40.91 -25.79 -28.34
C PRO A 1214 -40.20 -26.90 -27.54
N VAL A 1215 -40.98 -27.54 -26.65
CA VAL A 1215 -40.74 -28.84 -25.97
C VAL A 1215 -39.57 -28.89 -24.97
#